data_AF-A0A4Q7D0P5-F1
#
_entry.id   AF-A0A4Q7D0P5-F1
#
_cell.length_a   1.000
_cell.length_b   1.000
_cell.length_c   1.000
_cell.angle_alpha   90.00
_cell.angle_beta   90.00
_cell.angle_gamma   90.00
#
_symmetry.space_group_name_H-M   'P 1'
#
loop_
_entity.id
_entity.type
_entity.pdbx_description
1 polymer ?
#
loop_
_entity_poly.entity_id
_entity_poly.type
_entity_poly.pdbx_seq_one_letter_code
_entity_poly.pdbx_strand_id
1 'polypeptide(L)'
;MRWLRIALGFTVSLLTLLCLVPAQAAAQGSGWAVLLDDQADLQLSDIRSSRYTNQFSPIELDRITAAPPDGALWVRFKLQPGKHEQVLRVFAPDLSSLSLYVLDGNSLVEQQTTGTRQPQAERPLPSSDFMLPMPQSQRPLEVYLRLVSEHELRPYITLEPAVLAAANQNQTLVYGLLFGVLLMLILHNLTRFAYHRSRSSLWLAACEFLLMLSLALLLNVVGPWLPNWHAIQTPGAYLALLLTAPCGLMFAYRFFMPLGPHPLNKLLMADILVIVLCGLLLLFVNTLPLNIITYALVALAGLSMLFVSAYHWQRGYRPARLFVAGMVVFNIGTLIILPALLGLTLLAPQGLIITLLSFICISGLLMSLALGERQRAIVETRFSLSRDLAASNAEIAAKAEFLAKISHEIRTPMNGVLGMTELLLGTPLSVKQRDYVQTIHSAGNELLTLINEILDISKLESGQIELDDVQFDLNALIDDCLSIFRAKAEQQNVELISFIQPQVPRVISGDPTRLRQALLSLLENALHKTDEGEVLIVVALDERSTQPRLRIAVQDSGVPMDAAERDALMHSELHSKNFLSATRLSGHLGLVIARQLILLMNGEFGVKSGSHQGSTLWLTLPLDPERLEHPTSDLDGPLKDARVLVVDDNDTCRKVLLQQCSAWGLNVSAVASGKEALALLRTKAHLRDYFDVVLLDQNMPGMTGMQLAAKIKEDPSLNHDILLIMLTGISNAPSKIIARNCGIKRILAKPVAGYTLKTTLADELTQRSKGAPHPRLAPAAPAAITVPSDFRILVAEDNSISTKVIRGMLGKLNLNPDTASNGEEALEAMKAQRYDLVLMDCEMPILDGFSATQQLRAWEVSHQRVRTPVVALTAHILSEHKERARQAGMDGHMAKPVELSQLRELVDYWVVQRQQRPEHAPS
;
A
#
# COMPACT_ATOMS: atom_id res chain seq x y z
N MET A 1 -19.87 -35.82 2.53
CA MET A 1 -19.35 -37.21 2.71
C MET A 1 -20.35 -38.30 2.34
N ARG A 2 -21.53 -38.42 3.01
CA ARG A 2 -22.53 -39.48 2.71
C ARG A 2 -23.02 -39.45 1.25
N TRP A 3 -23.41 -38.29 0.73
CA TRP A 3 -23.87 -38.13 -0.66
C TRP A 3 -22.77 -38.32 -1.71
N LEU A 4 -21.51 -38.04 -1.38
CA LEU A 4 -20.37 -38.27 -2.26
C LEU A 4 -20.04 -39.77 -2.35
N ARG A 5 -20.10 -40.50 -1.22
CA ARG A 5 -19.98 -41.97 -1.22
C ARG A 5 -21.19 -42.62 -1.90
N ILE A 6 -22.36 -42.01 -1.83
CA ILE A 6 -23.53 -42.45 -2.57
C ILE A 6 -23.31 -42.21 -4.07
N ALA A 7 -22.87 -41.04 -4.53
CA ALA A 7 -22.66 -40.78 -5.96
C ALA A 7 -21.48 -41.57 -6.56
N LEU A 8 -20.36 -41.67 -5.83
CA LEU A 8 -19.21 -42.50 -6.23
C LEU A 8 -19.57 -44.00 -6.16
N GLY A 9 -20.32 -44.39 -5.13
CA GLY A 9 -20.86 -45.73 -4.99
C GLY A 9 -21.91 -46.06 -6.04
N PHE A 10 -22.74 -45.11 -6.46
CA PHE A 10 -23.73 -45.27 -7.53
C PHE A 10 -23.04 -45.42 -8.87
N THR A 11 -22.01 -44.62 -9.15
CA THR A 11 -21.24 -44.69 -10.41
C THR A 11 -20.42 -45.97 -10.48
N VAL A 12 -19.74 -46.38 -9.40
CA VAL A 12 -19.04 -47.66 -9.30
C VAL A 12 -20.03 -48.84 -9.34
N SER A 13 -21.17 -48.73 -8.66
CA SER A 13 -22.21 -49.77 -8.67
C SER A 13 -22.88 -49.90 -10.04
N LEU A 14 -23.07 -48.79 -10.78
CA LEU A 14 -23.56 -48.77 -12.16
C LEU A 14 -22.52 -49.39 -13.12
N LEU A 15 -21.24 -49.10 -12.90
CA LEU A 15 -20.10 -49.74 -13.59
C LEU A 15 -20.08 -51.26 -13.36
N THR A 16 -20.35 -51.73 -12.13
CA THR A 16 -20.41 -53.17 -11.83
C THR A 16 -21.72 -53.81 -12.30
N LEU A 17 -22.85 -53.08 -12.32
CA LEU A 17 -24.13 -53.59 -12.81
C LEU A 17 -24.15 -53.71 -14.34
N LEU A 18 -23.46 -52.83 -15.08
CA LEU A 18 -23.32 -52.92 -16.54
C LEU A 18 -22.34 -54.02 -16.98
N CYS A 19 -21.51 -54.54 -16.08
CA CYS A 19 -20.71 -55.76 -16.32
C CYS A 19 -21.51 -57.05 -16.12
N LEU A 20 -22.78 -56.97 -15.72
CA LEU A 20 -23.65 -58.11 -15.52
C LEU A 20 -24.92 -57.94 -16.37
N VAL A 21 -25.29 -59.02 -17.07
CA VAL A 21 -26.61 -59.30 -17.69
C VAL A 21 -26.77 -58.79 -19.15
N PRO A 22 -27.57 -59.48 -20.00
CA PRO A 22 -27.64 -60.92 -20.29
C PRO A 22 -27.31 -61.20 -21.78
N ALA A 23 -26.90 -62.42 -22.08
CA ALA A 23 -27.06 -62.97 -23.42
C ALA A 23 -28.57 -63.20 -23.67
N GLN A 24 -29.18 -62.41 -24.55
CA GLN A 24 -30.50 -62.69 -25.09
C GLN A 24 -30.45 -62.80 -26.61
N ALA A 25 -31.02 -63.90 -27.07
CA ALA A 25 -31.02 -64.44 -28.42
C ALA A 25 -32.17 -63.91 -29.28
N ALA A 26 -31.96 -63.85 -30.60
CA ALA A 26 -32.87 -64.30 -31.68
C ALA A 26 -32.32 -63.74 -33.01
N ALA A 27 -31.67 -64.57 -33.83
CA ALA A 27 -32.27 -65.45 -34.85
C ALA A 27 -32.46 -64.77 -36.23
N GLN A 28 -31.52 -65.02 -37.15
CA GLN A 28 -31.73 -65.66 -38.46
C GLN A 28 -30.43 -65.57 -39.28
N GLY A 29 -29.96 -66.72 -39.79
CA GLY A 29 -28.67 -66.86 -40.47
C GLY A 29 -28.53 -65.96 -41.69
N SER A 30 -27.88 -64.80 -41.51
CA SER A 30 -27.41 -63.96 -42.59
C SER A 30 -26.28 -64.71 -43.29
N GLY A 31 -26.37 -64.98 -44.59
CA GLY A 31 -25.43 -65.81 -45.37
C GLY A 31 -24.01 -65.26 -45.53
N TRP A 32 -23.43 -64.70 -44.47
CA TRP A 32 -22.10 -64.12 -44.35
C TRP A 32 -21.16 -65.13 -43.69
N ALA A 33 -19.95 -65.23 -44.21
CA ALA A 33 -18.90 -66.06 -43.63
C ALA A 33 -17.57 -65.32 -43.68
N VAL A 34 -16.70 -65.56 -42.71
CA VAL A 34 -15.44 -64.84 -42.54
C VAL A 34 -14.25 -65.81 -42.45
N LEU A 35 -13.13 -65.37 -42.99
CA LEU A 35 -11.83 -66.02 -42.89
C LEU A 35 -10.80 -64.98 -42.46
N LEU A 36 -10.05 -65.27 -41.40
CA LEU A 36 -8.93 -64.45 -40.95
C LEU A 36 -7.66 -64.92 -41.67
N ASP A 37 -6.95 -63.98 -42.28
CA ASP A 37 -5.66 -64.18 -42.93
C ASP A 37 -4.58 -63.46 -42.11
N ASP A 38 -3.92 -64.21 -41.23
CA ASP A 38 -2.95 -63.67 -40.26
C ASP A 38 -1.68 -63.08 -40.90
N GLN A 39 -1.41 -63.37 -42.18
CA GLN A 39 -0.21 -62.89 -42.90
C GLN A 39 -0.56 -61.93 -44.05
N ALA A 40 -1.85 -61.68 -44.28
CA ALA A 40 -2.39 -60.86 -45.36
C ALA A 40 -1.89 -61.25 -46.77
N ASP A 41 -1.46 -62.49 -46.98
CA ASP A 41 -0.83 -62.95 -48.22
C ASP A 41 -1.80 -63.65 -49.19
N LEU A 42 -2.99 -64.02 -48.74
CA LEU A 42 -3.95 -64.77 -49.54
C LEU A 42 -4.57 -63.90 -50.64
N GLN A 43 -4.57 -64.41 -51.87
CA GLN A 43 -5.25 -63.79 -53.02
C GLN A 43 -6.59 -64.47 -53.32
N LEU A 44 -7.42 -63.85 -54.17
CA LEU A 44 -8.73 -64.38 -54.58
C LEU A 44 -8.65 -65.82 -55.14
N SER A 45 -7.55 -66.20 -55.80
CA SER A 45 -7.34 -67.56 -56.29
C SER A 45 -7.15 -68.57 -55.14
N ASP A 46 -6.49 -68.16 -54.07
CA ASP A 46 -6.11 -69.03 -52.95
C ASP A 46 -7.31 -69.33 -52.06
N ILE A 47 -8.08 -68.30 -51.71
CA ILE A 47 -9.32 -68.46 -50.92
C ILE A 47 -10.42 -69.25 -51.65
N ARG A 48 -10.38 -69.31 -52.99
CA ARG A 48 -11.28 -70.15 -53.81
C ARG A 48 -10.82 -71.59 -53.95
N SER A 49 -9.61 -71.93 -53.53
CA SER A 49 -9.16 -73.32 -53.52
C SER A 49 -9.98 -74.14 -52.52
N SER A 50 -10.09 -75.45 -52.76
CA SER A 50 -10.81 -76.38 -51.88
C SER A 50 -10.27 -76.38 -50.45
N ARG A 51 -9.02 -75.95 -50.24
CA ARG A 51 -8.34 -75.86 -48.94
C ARG A 51 -8.94 -74.78 -48.03
N TYR A 52 -9.26 -73.61 -48.57
CA TYR A 52 -9.69 -72.44 -47.79
C TYR A 52 -11.20 -72.21 -47.84
N THR A 53 -11.89 -72.74 -48.87
CA THR A 53 -13.35 -72.64 -49.00
C THR A 53 -14.09 -73.21 -47.78
N ASN A 54 -13.54 -74.25 -47.13
CA ASN A 54 -14.12 -74.88 -45.94
C ASN A 54 -13.71 -74.22 -44.62
N GLN A 55 -12.80 -73.23 -44.65
CA GLN A 55 -12.32 -72.53 -43.45
C GLN A 55 -13.12 -71.26 -43.14
N PHE A 56 -14.00 -70.84 -44.05
CA PHE A 56 -14.93 -69.75 -43.83
C PHE A 56 -15.94 -70.10 -42.72
N SER A 57 -15.89 -69.36 -41.62
CA SER A 57 -16.78 -69.53 -40.48
C SER A 57 -18.01 -68.63 -40.62
N PRO A 58 -19.24 -69.13 -40.46
CA PRO A 58 -20.43 -68.29 -40.54
C PRO A 58 -20.44 -67.27 -39.40
N ILE A 59 -20.78 -66.01 -39.70
CA ILE A 59 -20.81 -64.93 -38.72
C ILE A 59 -22.00 -64.00 -38.95
N GLU A 60 -22.49 -63.39 -37.88
CA GLU A 60 -23.40 -62.25 -37.97
C GLU A 60 -22.58 -60.99 -38.26
N LEU A 61 -23.03 -60.15 -39.19
CA LEU A 61 -22.42 -58.84 -39.52
C LEU A 61 -22.14 -58.00 -38.25
N ASP A 62 -23.04 -58.08 -37.27
CA ASP A 62 -22.93 -57.37 -36.00
C ASP A 62 -21.87 -57.95 -35.04
N ARG A 63 -21.11 -58.98 -35.42
CA ARG A 63 -20.06 -59.57 -34.58
C ARG A 63 -18.67 -59.57 -35.22
N ILE A 64 -18.52 -58.93 -36.39
CA ILE A 64 -17.25 -58.86 -37.11
C ILE A 64 -16.26 -57.99 -36.34
N THR A 65 -15.04 -58.50 -36.09
CA THR A 65 -13.89 -57.74 -35.57
C THR A 65 -12.85 -57.56 -36.68
N ALA A 66 -12.12 -56.45 -36.68
CA ALA A 66 -11.02 -56.26 -37.63
C ALA A 66 -9.89 -57.27 -37.39
N ALA A 67 -9.11 -57.54 -38.43
CA ALA A 67 -7.89 -58.33 -38.31
C ALA A 67 -6.84 -57.58 -37.44
N PRO A 68 -5.93 -58.32 -36.78
CA PRO A 68 -4.76 -57.73 -36.15
C PRO A 68 -3.93 -56.89 -37.13
N PRO A 69 -3.06 -55.99 -36.63
CA PRO A 69 -2.11 -55.28 -37.48
C PRO A 69 -1.32 -56.28 -38.33
N ASP A 70 -1.18 -56.00 -39.63
CA ASP A 70 -0.55 -56.86 -40.66
C ASP A 70 -1.37 -58.09 -41.14
N GLY A 71 -2.59 -58.28 -40.62
CA GLY A 71 -3.53 -59.30 -41.11
C GLY A 71 -4.58 -58.76 -42.10
N ALA A 72 -5.23 -59.67 -42.84
CA ALA A 72 -6.37 -59.37 -43.71
C ALA A 72 -7.62 -60.13 -43.26
N LEU A 73 -8.79 -59.50 -43.35
CA LEU A 73 -10.07 -60.13 -43.08
C LEU A 73 -10.81 -60.35 -44.39
N TRP A 74 -11.14 -61.61 -44.69
CA TRP A 74 -11.95 -61.98 -45.85
C TRP A 74 -13.39 -62.22 -45.43
N VAL A 75 -14.34 -61.52 -46.06
CA VAL A 75 -15.78 -61.66 -45.82
C VAL A 75 -16.45 -62.15 -47.10
N ARG A 76 -17.20 -63.25 -47.04
CA ARG A 76 -17.95 -63.83 -48.15
C ARG A 76 -19.46 -63.74 -47.89
N PHE A 77 -20.22 -63.27 -48.87
CA PHE A 77 -21.69 -63.37 -48.83
C PHE A 77 -22.30 -63.57 -50.23
N LYS A 78 -23.56 -64.01 -50.28
CA LYS A 78 -24.32 -64.17 -51.52
C LYS A 78 -25.28 -63.00 -51.70
N LEU A 79 -25.09 -62.23 -52.77
CA LEU A 79 -25.98 -61.14 -53.15
C LEU A 79 -27.23 -61.74 -53.83
N GLN A 80 -28.41 -61.49 -53.25
CA GLN A 80 -29.67 -61.99 -53.79
C GLN A 80 -30.16 -61.11 -54.96
N PRO A 81 -30.82 -61.68 -55.98
CA PRO A 81 -31.35 -60.91 -57.10
C PRO A 81 -32.43 -59.92 -56.62
N GLY A 82 -32.25 -58.64 -56.93
CA GLY A 82 -33.11 -57.55 -56.47
C GLY A 82 -33.40 -56.53 -57.58
N LYS A 83 -34.55 -55.84 -57.48
CA LYS A 83 -35.00 -54.83 -58.47
C LYS A 83 -34.44 -53.43 -58.24
N HIS A 84 -33.78 -53.18 -57.11
CA HIS A 84 -33.26 -51.87 -56.73
C HIS A 84 -31.74 -51.95 -56.57
N GLU A 85 -31.03 -50.90 -56.99
CA GLU A 85 -29.58 -50.77 -56.75
C GLU A 85 -29.30 -50.86 -55.25
N GLN A 86 -28.33 -51.70 -54.88
CA GLN A 86 -27.86 -51.84 -53.51
C GLN A 86 -26.46 -51.24 -53.41
N VAL A 87 -26.18 -50.60 -52.29
CA VAL A 87 -24.87 -50.04 -51.96
C VAL A 87 -24.38 -50.74 -50.70
N LEU A 88 -23.16 -51.27 -50.77
CA LEU A 88 -22.45 -51.76 -49.61
C LEU A 88 -21.74 -50.58 -48.95
N ARG A 89 -22.14 -50.24 -47.73
CA ARG A 89 -21.54 -49.19 -46.92
C ARG A 89 -20.64 -49.81 -45.87
N VAL A 90 -19.36 -49.47 -45.89
CA VAL A 90 -18.37 -49.92 -44.90
C VAL A 90 -17.85 -48.70 -44.15
N PHE A 91 -18.22 -48.57 -42.88
CA PHE A 91 -17.68 -47.58 -41.96
C PHE A 91 -16.51 -48.18 -41.18
N ALA A 92 -15.29 -47.83 -41.58
CA ALA A 92 -14.05 -48.24 -40.94
C ALA A 92 -12.97 -47.17 -41.19
N PRO A 93 -12.76 -46.20 -40.28
CA PRO A 93 -11.87 -45.06 -40.53
C PRO A 93 -10.38 -45.45 -40.67
N ASP A 94 -9.95 -46.59 -40.12
CA ASP A 94 -8.56 -47.06 -40.17
C ASP A 94 -8.28 -48.10 -41.27
N LEU A 95 -9.19 -48.22 -42.25
CA LEU A 95 -9.10 -49.27 -43.27
C LEU A 95 -8.11 -48.89 -44.40
N SER A 96 -6.89 -49.43 -44.31
CA SER A 96 -5.81 -49.18 -45.28
C SER A 96 -6.17 -49.57 -46.72
N SER A 97 -6.83 -50.73 -46.90
CA SER A 97 -7.32 -51.20 -48.18
C SER A 97 -8.59 -52.06 -48.03
N LEU A 98 -9.52 -51.88 -48.96
CA LEU A 98 -10.77 -52.59 -49.14
C LEU A 98 -10.85 -53.07 -50.58
N SER A 99 -10.85 -54.38 -50.82
CA SER A 99 -11.07 -54.92 -52.16
C SER A 99 -12.39 -55.68 -52.22
N LEU A 100 -13.25 -55.29 -53.16
CA LEU A 100 -14.50 -55.95 -53.52
C LEU A 100 -14.28 -56.81 -54.77
N TYR A 101 -14.70 -58.06 -54.69
CA TYR A 101 -14.72 -58.99 -55.81
C TYR A 101 -16.14 -59.56 -55.97
N VAL A 102 -16.76 -59.37 -57.13
CA VAL A 102 -18.09 -59.89 -57.46
C VAL A 102 -17.98 -60.93 -58.56
N LEU A 103 -18.53 -62.11 -58.33
CA LEU A 103 -18.42 -63.29 -59.21
C LEU A 103 -19.81 -63.81 -59.63
N ASP A 104 -19.94 -64.13 -60.92
CA ASP A 104 -21.04 -64.95 -61.45
C ASP A 104 -20.47 -66.33 -61.83
N GLY A 105 -20.63 -67.31 -60.94
CA GLY A 105 -20.01 -68.63 -61.09
C GLY A 105 -18.47 -68.56 -61.08
N ASN A 106 -17.85 -68.76 -62.25
CA ASN A 106 -16.38 -68.71 -62.41
C ASN A 106 -15.86 -67.40 -63.02
N SER A 107 -16.72 -66.53 -63.54
CA SER A 107 -16.33 -65.26 -64.14
C SER A 107 -16.38 -64.11 -63.13
N LEU A 108 -15.28 -63.36 -63.04
CA LEU A 108 -15.19 -62.11 -62.28
C LEU A 108 -15.98 -61.03 -63.03
N VAL A 109 -17.06 -60.56 -62.42
CA VAL A 109 -17.96 -59.54 -62.99
C VAL A 109 -17.42 -58.15 -62.70
N GLU A 110 -16.98 -57.94 -61.47
CA GLU A 110 -16.53 -56.63 -61.00
C GLU A 110 -15.45 -56.78 -59.94
N GLN A 111 -14.42 -55.95 -60.05
CA GLN A 111 -13.36 -55.81 -59.05
C GLN A 111 -13.14 -54.34 -58.79
N GLN A 112 -13.28 -53.94 -57.53
CA GLN A 112 -13.00 -52.58 -57.09
C GLN A 112 -12.07 -52.64 -55.87
N THR A 113 -11.03 -51.81 -55.86
CA THR A 113 -10.18 -51.62 -54.69
C THR A 113 -10.26 -50.17 -54.28
N THR A 114 -10.60 -49.93 -53.01
CA THR A 114 -10.66 -48.63 -52.35
C THR A 114 -9.91 -48.69 -51.01
N GLY A 115 -9.78 -47.60 -50.28
CA GLY A 115 -9.09 -47.57 -48.97
C GLY A 115 -8.56 -46.19 -48.61
N THR A 116 -8.04 -46.05 -47.39
CA THR A 116 -7.41 -44.80 -46.94
C THR A 116 -6.09 -44.48 -47.67
N ARG A 117 -5.43 -45.48 -48.27
CA ARG A 117 -4.22 -45.28 -49.10
C ARG A 117 -4.48 -44.72 -50.49
N GLN A 118 -5.74 -44.73 -50.96
CA GLN A 118 -6.11 -44.16 -52.26
C GLN A 118 -6.70 -42.74 -52.10
N PRO A 119 -6.35 -41.80 -53.00
CA PRO A 119 -6.93 -40.45 -53.02
C PRO A 119 -8.46 -40.49 -53.10
N GLN A 120 -9.14 -39.58 -52.39
CA GLN A 120 -10.61 -39.53 -52.35
C GLN A 120 -11.25 -39.31 -53.74
N ALA A 121 -10.53 -38.67 -54.67
CA ALA A 121 -10.97 -38.45 -56.05
C ALA A 121 -11.03 -39.73 -56.91
N GLU A 122 -10.30 -40.78 -56.51
CA GLU A 122 -10.28 -42.08 -57.20
C GLU A 122 -11.31 -43.06 -56.61
N ARG A 123 -12.05 -42.64 -55.57
CA ARG A 123 -13.07 -43.48 -54.93
C ARG A 123 -14.35 -43.52 -55.78
N PRO A 124 -15.06 -44.67 -55.83
CA PRO A 124 -16.28 -44.82 -56.63
C PRO A 124 -17.39 -43.83 -56.27
N LEU A 125 -17.49 -43.47 -54.98
CA LEU A 125 -18.45 -42.51 -54.46
C LEU A 125 -17.74 -41.56 -53.48
N PRO A 126 -17.93 -40.22 -53.59
CA PRO A 126 -17.31 -39.25 -52.70
C PRO A 126 -18.10 -39.18 -51.38
N SER A 127 -17.80 -40.09 -50.45
CA SER A 127 -18.35 -40.07 -49.09
C SER A 127 -17.26 -40.32 -48.04
N SER A 128 -17.57 -39.97 -46.77
CA SER A 128 -16.70 -40.24 -45.62
C SER A 128 -16.54 -41.73 -45.35
N ASP A 129 -17.55 -42.50 -45.74
CA ASP A 129 -17.65 -43.95 -45.56
C ASP A 129 -17.27 -44.63 -46.88
N PHE A 130 -16.80 -45.88 -46.85
CA PHE A 130 -16.55 -46.60 -48.10
C PHE A 130 -17.87 -47.12 -48.66
N MET A 131 -18.41 -46.42 -49.67
CA MET A 131 -19.63 -46.82 -50.37
C MET A 131 -19.26 -47.49 -51.70
N LEU A 132 -19.62 -48.76 -51.83
CA LEU A 132 -19.37 -49.58 -53.01
C LEU A 132 -20.71 -49.94 -53.66
N PRO A 133 -20.98 -49.48 -54.90
CA PRO A 133 -22.19 -49.87 -55.61
C PRO A 133 -22.13 -51.36 -55.98
N MET A 134 -23.25 -52.07 -55.83
CA MET A 134 -23.35 -53.49 -56.16
C MET A 134 -23.98 -53.66 -57.56
N PRO A 135 -23.46 -54.55 -58.42
CA PRO A 135 -23.98 -54.75 -59.76
C PRO A 135 -25.37 -55.40 -59.73
N GLN A 136 -26.26 -54.95 -60.62
CA GLN A 136 -27.58 -55.54 -60.76
C GLN A 136 -27.50 -56.90 -61.49
N SER A 137 -28.06 -57.95 -60.90
CA SER A 137 -28.16 -59.25 -61.55
C SER A 137 -29.47 -59.95 -61.23
N GLN A 138 -29.99 -60.70 -62.22
CA GLN A 138 -31.16 -61.56 -62.08
C GLN A 138 -30.82 -62.92 -61.45
N ARG A 139 -29.53 -63.19 -61.21
CA ARG A 139 -29.00 -64.41 -60.58
C ARG A 139 -28.24 -64.05 -59.29
N PRO A 140 -28.16 -64.96 -58.32
CA PRO A 140 -27.39 -64.71 -57.11
C PRO A 140 -25.89 -64.64 -57.43
N LEU A 141 -25.22 -63.56 -57.02
CA LEU A 141 -23.78 -63.34 -57.21
C LEU A 141 -23.02 -63.68 -55.93
N GLU A 142 -21.81 -64.23 -56.06
CA GLU A 142 -20.92 -64.42 -54.91
C GLU A 142 -20.01 -63.21 -54.75
N VAL A 143 -19.97 -62.66 -53.54
CA VAL A 143 -19.19 -61.45 -53.22
C VAL A 143 -18.14 -61.79 -52.17
N TYR A 144 -16.90 -61.39 -52.43
CA TYR A 144 -15.78 -61.47 -51.50
C TYR A 144 -15.26 -60.05 -51.21
N LEU A 145 -15.09 -59.74 -49.93
CA LEU A 145 -14.49 -58.50 -49.44
C LEU A 145 -13.18 -58.84 -48.74
N ARG A 146 -12.09 -58.16 -49.10
CA ARG A 146 -10.82 -58.19 -48.37
C ARG A 146 -10.64 -56.86 -47.66
N LEU A 147 -10.59 -56.91 -46.32
CA LEU A 147 -10.41 -55.75 -45.45
C LEU A 147 -9.03 -55.82 -44.79
N VAL A 148 -8.19 -54.80 -44.99
CA VAL A 148 -6.88 -54.67 -44.32
C VAL A 148 -6.92 -53.40 -43.48
N SER A 149 -6.76 -53.52 -42.16
CA SER A 149 -6.81 -52.40 -41.21
C SER A 149 -5.45 -52.18 -40.57
N GLU A 150 -5.07 -50.92 -40.32
CA GLU A 150 -3.85 -50.59 -39.57
C GLU A 150 -4.07 -50.62 -38.04
N HIS A 151 -5.32 -50.53 -37.60
CA HIS A 151 -5.71 -50.59 -36.20
C HIS A 151 -6.91 -51.53 -35.98
N GLU A 152 -7.00 -52.13 -34.79
CA GLU A 152 -8.08 -53.04 -34.39
C GLU A 152 -9.39 -52.28 -34.05
N LEU A 153 -9.94 -51.54 -35.01
CA LEU A 153 -11.28 -50.97 -34.89
C LEU A 153 -12.30 -51.86 -35.59
N ARG A 154 -13.44 -52.08 -34.93
CA ARG A 154 -14.55 -52.86 -35.48
C ARG A 154 -15.12 -52.19 -36.75
N PRO A 155 -15.10 -52.86 -37.92
CA PRO A 155 -15.75 -52.33 -39.12
C PRO A 155 -17.27 -52.50 -39.02
N TYR A 156 -18.02 -51.48 -39.41
CA TYR A 156 -19.47 -51.55 -39.49
C TYR A 156 -19.90 -51.63 -40.97
N ILE A 157 -20.44 -52.78 -41.37
CA ILE A 157 -20.81 -53.08 -42.76
C ILE A 157 -22.34 -53.14 -42.84
N THR A 158 -22.94 -52.30 -43.69
CA THR A 158 -24.38 -52.36 -44.00
C THR A 158 -24.62 -52.50 -45.49
N LEU A 159 -25.66 -53.23 -45.85
CA LEU A 159 -26.14 -53.37 -47.22
C LEU A 159 -27.49 -52.67 -47.32
N GLU A 160 -27.54 -51.53 -48.00
CA GLU A 160 -28.73 -50.67 -48.05
C GLU A 160 -29.12 -50.39 -49.52
N PRO A 161 -30.43 -50.24 -49.84
CA PRO A 161 -30.85 -49.76 -51.15
C PRO A 161 -30.32 -48.34 -51.42
N ALA A 162 -29.85 -48.08 -52.64
CA ALA A 162 -29.28 -46.79 -53.05
C ALA A 162 -30.22 -45.60 -52.78
N VAL A 163 -31.53 -45.82 -52.89
CA VAL A 163 -32.57 -44.81 -52.60
C VAL A 163 -32.61 -44.41 -51.12
N LEU A 164 -32.47 -45.39 -50.21
CA LEU A 164 -32.44 -45.13 -48.77
C LEU A 164 -31.10 -44.51 -48.34
N ALA A 165 -30.00 -44.94 -48.95
CA ALA A 165 -28.68 -44.35 -48.75
C ALA A 165 -28.63 -42.87 -49.19
N ALA A 166 -29.26 -42.53 -50.33
CA ALA A 166 -29.36 -41.16 -50.82
C ALA A 166 -30.33 -40.28 -50.00
N ALA A 167 -31.39 -40.87 -49.43
CA ALA A 167 -32.38 -40.16 -48.62
C ALA A 167 -31.89 -39.82 -47.19
N ASN A 168 -30.82 -40.45 -46.69
CA ASN A 168 -30.33 -40.30 -45.32
C ASN A 168 -29.48 -39.02 -45.08
N GLN A 169 -29.83 -37.88 -45.72
CA GLN A 169 -29.16 -36.58 -45.54
C GLN A 169 -29.37 -35.96 -44.14
N ASN A 170 -30.37 -36.42 -43.38
CA ASN A 170 -30.68 -35.88 -42.04
C ASN A 170 -29.51 -36.01 -41.05
N GLN A 171 -28.66 -37.04 -41.18
CA GLN A 171 -27.54 -37.27 -40.27
C GLN A 171 -26.45 -36.19 -40.43
N THR A 172 -26.11 -35.83 -41.67
CA THR A 172 -25.14 -34.77 -41.98
C THR A 172 -25.62 -33.41 -41.47
N LEU A 173 -26.92 -33.13 -41.55
CA LEU A 173 -27.52 -31.91 -40.98
C LEU A 173 -27.39 -31.87 -39.45
N VAL A 174 -27.61 -32.99 -38.76
CA VAL A 174 -27.45 -33.07 -37.29
C VAL A 174 -25.99 -32.89 -36.87
N TYR A 175 -25.02 -33.49 -37.58
CA TYR A 175 -23.61 -33.25 -37.32
C TYR A 175 -23.23 -31.79 -37.54
N GLY A 176 -23.65 -31.20 -38.66
CA GLY A 176 -23.42 -29.79 -38.96
C GLY A 176 -24.00 -28.86 -37.88
N LEU A 177 -25.22 -29.15 -37.41
CA LEU A 177 -25.85 -28.40 -36.33
C LEU A 177 -25.06 -28.50 -35.01
N LEU A 178 -24.66 -29.70 -34.60
CA LEU A 178 -23.92 -29.90 -33.35
C LEU A 178 -22.50 -29.29 -33.40
N PHE A 179 -21.79 -29.42 -34.53
CA PHE A 179 -20.52 -28.72 -34.75
C PHE A 179 -20.71 -27.20 -34.75
N GLY A 180 -21.83 -26.70 -35.31
CA GLY A 180 -22.20 -25.29 -35.26
C GLY A 180 -22.44 -24.77 -33.84
N VAL A 181 -23.15 -25.52 -33.00
CA VAL A 181 -23.34 -25.19 -31.58
C VAL A 181 -21.99 -25.12 -30.85
N LEU A 182 -21.12 -26.08 -31.10
CA LEU A 182 -19.81 -26.14 -30.47
C LEU A 182 -18.91 -24.98 -30.92
N LEU A 183 -18.91 -24.65 -32.21
CA LEU A 183 -18.22 -23.47 -32.76
C LEU A 183 -18.75 -22.16 -32.15
N MET A 184 -20.07 -22.06 -31.96
CA MET A 184 -20.71 -20.91 -31.30
C MET A 184 -20.24 -20.78 -29.84
N LEU A 185 -20.13 -21.88 -29.10
CA LEU A 185 -19.60 -21.87 -27.72
C LEU A 185 -18.14 -21.40 -27.66
N ILE A 186 -17.29 -21.89 -28.58
CA ILE A 186 -15.89 -21.48 -28.70
C ILE A 186 -15.81 -19.97 -28.96
N LEU A 187 -16.57 -19.47 -29.96
CA LEU A 187 -16.58 -18.05 -30.30
C LEU A 187 -17.10 -17.19 -29.14
N HIS A 188 -18.15 -17.63 -28.45
CA HIS A 188 -18.70 -16.98 -27.26
C HIS A 188 -17.69 -16.92 -26.10
N ASN A 189 -16.93 -17.98 -25.87
CA ASN A 189 -15.90 -18.00 -24.84
C ASN A 189 -14.69 -17.11 -25.23
N LEU A 190 -14.35 -17.01 -26.52
CA LEU A 190 -13.31 -16.09 -27.04
C LEU A 190 -13.73 -14.63 -26.96
N THR A 191 -14.97 -14.28 -27.31
CA THR A 191 -15.48 -12.91 -27.16
C THR A 191 -15.53 -12.51 -25.69
N ARG A 192 -15.92 -13.42 -24.79
CA ARG A 192 -15.84 -13.21 -23.34
C ARG A 192 -14.40 -12.97 -22.88
N PHE A 193 -13.42 -13.68 -23.44
CA PHE A 193 -12.00 -13.42 -23.18
C PHE A 193 -11.58 -12.02 -23.67
N ALA A 194 -12.02 -11.61 -24.87
CA ALA A 194 -11.70 -10.29 -25.42
C ALA A 194 -12.22 -9.15 -24.52
N TYR A 195 -13.43 -9.28 -23.99
CA TYR A 195 -14.04 -8.24 -23.15
C TYR A 195 -13.47 -8.21 -21.72
N HIS A 196 -13.23 -9.38 -21.12
CA HIS A 196 -12.88 -9.46 -19.70
C HIS A 196 -11.44 -9.85 -19.40
N ARG A 197 -10.62 -10.20 -20.40
CA ARG A 197 -9.23 -10.69 -20.26
C ARG A 197 -9.09 -11.88 -19.30
N SER A 198 -10.17 -12.63 -19.04
CA SER A 198 -10.20 -13.76 -18.11
C SER A 198 -9.55 -15.00 -18.72
N ARG A 199 -8.37 -15.38 -18.22
CA ARG A 199 -7.63 -16.56 -18.72
C ARG A 199 -8.45 -17.86 -18.66
N SER A 200 -9.41 -17.98 -17.74
CA SER A 200 -10.29 -19.15 -17.66
C SER A 200 -11.16 -19.32 -18.92
N SER A 201 -11.61 -18.23 -19.55
CA SER A 201 -12.39 -18.29 -20.79
C SER A 201 -11.57 -18.83 -21.96
N LEU A 202 -10.29 -18.46 -22.02
CA LEU A 202 -9.36 -18.93 -23.04
C LEU A 202 -9.11 -20.44 -22.94
N TRP A 203 -8.86 -20.95 -21.73
CA TRP A 203 -8.64 -22.39 -21.52
C TRP A 203 -9.90 -23.23 -21.81
N LEU A 204 -11.10 -22.72 -21.53
CA LEU A 204 -12.34 -23.40 -21.90
C LEU A 204 -12.52 -23.45 -23.43
N ALA A 205 -12.30 -22.32 -24.12
CA ALA A 205 -12.35 -22.27 -25.58
C ALA A 205 -11.31 -23.20 -26.23
N ALA A 206 -10.10 -23.27 -25.69
CA ALA A 206 -9.06 -24.20 -26.15
C ALA A 206 -9.46 -25.67 -25.95
N CYS A 207 -10.09 -26.00 -24.81
CA CYS A 207 -10.61 -27.33 -24.52
C CYS A 207 -11.72 -27.73 -25.51
N GLU A 208 -12.71 -26.86 -25.73
CA GLU A 208 -13.80 -27.09 -26.69
C GLU A 208 -13.27 -27.20 -28.13
N PHE A 209 -12.29 -26.37 -28.51
CA PHE A 209 -11.65 -26.45 -29.83
C PHE A 209 -10.89 -27.76 -30.04
N LEU A 210 -10.14 -28.23 -29.05
CA LEU A 210 -9.40 -29.50 -29.14
C LEU A 210 -10.36 -30.71 -29.23
N LEU A 211 -11.48 -30.67 -28.50
CA LEU A 211 -12.55 -31.66 -28.65
C LEU A 211 -13.20 -31.62 -30.04
N MET A 212 -13.48 -30.42 -30.57
CA MET A 212 -13.97 -30.22 -31.93
C MET A 212 -13.02 -30.82 -32.97
N LEU A 213 -11.73 -30.50 -32.83
CA LEU A 213 -10.67 -30.90 -33.75
C LEU A 213 -10.48 -32.42 -33.72
N SER A 214 -10.44 -33.01 -32.52
CA SER A 214 -10.34 -34.46 -32.35
C SER A 214 -11.49 -35.19 -33.07
N LEU A 215 -12.72 -34.71 -32.90
CA LEU A 215 -13.88 -35.32 -33.54
C LEU A 215 -13.95 -35.07 -35.05
N ALA A 216 -13.61 -33.86 -35.51
CA ALA A 216 -13.56 -33.53 -36.94
C ALA A 216 -12.49 -34.37 -37.68
N LEU A 217 -11.37 -34.65 -37.02
CA LEU A 217 -10.32 -35.56 -37.50
C LEU A 217 -10.82 -37.00 -37.57
N LEU A 218 -11.44 -37.51 -36.50
CA LEU A 218 -11.96 -38.89 -36.44
C LEU A 218 -13.03 -39.15 -37.51
N LEU A 219 -13.91 -38.17 -37.76
CA LEU A 219 -14.99 -38.26 -38.74
C LEU A 219 -14.56 -37.94 -40.19
N ASN A 220 -13.28 -37.65 -40.40
CA ASN A 220 -12.73 -37.26 -41.70
C ASN A 220 -13.46 -36.07 -42.38
N VAL A 221 -14.03 -35.15 -41.60
CA VAL A 221 -14.75 -33.97 -42.14
C VAL A 221 -13.78 -33.04 -42.88
N VAL A 222 -12.52 -33.03 -42.45
CA VAL A 222 -11.46 -32.16 -42.99
C VAL A 222 -10.81 -32.74 -44.26
N GLY A 223 -10.97 -34.04 -44.50
CA GLY A 223 -10.32 -34.78 -45.60
C GLY A 223 -10.50 -34.18 -47.00
N PRO A 224 -11.69 -33.69 -47.40
CA PRO A 224 -11.89 -33.12 -48.74
C PRO A 224 -11.08 -31.84 -49.01
N TRP A 225 -10.56 -31.17 -47.97
CA TRP A 225 -9.93 -29.86 -48.06
C TRP A 225 -8.39 -29.93 -48.06
N LEU A 226 -7.79 -31.08 -47.70
CA LEU A 226 -6.36 -31.25 -47.52
C LEU A 226 -5.83 -32.53 -48.22
N PRO A 227 -5.04 -32.42 -49.31
CA PRO A 227 -4.40 -33.57 -49.93
C PRO A 227 -3.34 -34.19 -49.00
N ASN A 228 -3.27 -35.53 -48.91
CA ASN A 228 -2.41 -36.34 -48.02
C ASN A 228 -2.79 -36.36 -46.51
N TRP A 229 -4.02 -35.98 -46.15
CA TRP A 229 -4.49 -35.91 -44.75
C TRP A 229 -4.58 -37.26 -44.01
N HIS A 230 -4.69 -38.38 -44.73
CA HIS A 230 -4.98 -39.70 -44.14
C HIS A 230 -3.91 -40.20 -43.17
N ALA A 231 -2.63 -39.86 -43.38
CA ALA A 231 -1.55 -40.27 -42.46
C ALA A 231 -1.61 -39.57 -41.08
N ILE A 232 -2.23 -38.40 -41.01
CA ILE A 232 -2.31 -37.57 -39.79
C ILE A 232 -3.66 -37.74 -39.09
N GLN A 233 -4.66 -38.30 -39.77
CA GLN A 233 -6.05 -38.37 -39.32
C GLN A 233 -6.21 -39.02 -37.93
N THR A 234 -5.83 -40.29 -37.78
CA THR A 234 -6.03 -41.06 -36.53
C THR A 234 -5.06 -40.63 -35.43
N PRO A 235 -3.73 -40.50 -35.66
CA PRO A 235 -2.81 -40.01 -34.64
C PRO A 235 -3.11 -38.58 -34.18
N GLY A 236 -3.53 -37.71 -35.11
CA GLY A 236 -3.92 -36.34 -34.82
C GLY A 236 -5.18 -36.26 -33.96
N ALA A 237 -6.17 -37.13 -34.19
CA ALA A 237 -7.39 -37.19 -33.39
C ALA A 237 -7.10 -37.56 -31.93
N TYR A 238 -6.23 -38.56 -31.70
CA TYR A 238 -5.79 -38.96 -30.36
C TYR A 238 -4.92 -37.89 -29.69
N LEU A 239 -4.02 -37.25 -30.42
CA LEU A 239 -3.20 -36.16 -29.90
C LEU A 239 -4.06 -34.95 -29.47
N ALA A 240 -5.03 -34.54 -30.29
CA ALA A 240 -5.96 -33.47 -29.94
C ALA A 240 -6.81 -33.82 -28.70
N LEU A 241 -7.27 -35.07 -28.61
CA LEU A 241 -8.00 -35.56 -27.44
C LEU A 241 -7.12 -35.56 -26.18
N LEU A 242 -5.87 -36.02 -26.29
CA LEU A 242 -4.91 -36.04 -25.18
C LEU A 242 -4.60 -34.63 -24.68
N LEU A 243 -4.42 -33.67 -25.59
CA LEU A 243 -4.17 -32.25 -25.26
C LEU A 243 -5.39 -31.56 -24.61
N THR A 244 -6.59 -32.13 -24.78
CA THR A 244 -7.80 -31.61 -24.14
C THR A 244 -7.73 -31.76 -22.61
N ALA A 245 -7.18 -32.87 -22.11
CA ALA A 245 -7.10 -33.17 -20.68
C ALA A 245 -6.30 -32.12 -19.86
N PRO A 246 -5.05 -31.75 -20.22
CA PRO A 246 -4.32 -30.70 -19.52
C PRO A 246 -4.98 -29.32 -19.68
N CYS A 247 -5.60 -29.02 -20.83
CA CYS A 247 -6.37 -27.78 -21.02
C CYS A 247 -7.58 -27.71 -20.07
N GLY A 248 -8.33 -28.80 -19.92
CA GLY A 248 -9.47 -28.90 -19.00
C GLY A 248 -9.05 -28.77 -17.53
N LEU A 249 -7.97 -29.45 -17.12
CA LEU A 249 -7.43 -29.32 -15.76
C LEU A 249 -6.91 -27.90 -15.48
N MET A 250 -6.26 -27.26 -16.45
CA MET A 250 -5.82 -25.87 -16.33
C MET A 250 -7.00 -24.90 -16.25
N PHE A 251 -8.08 -25.16 -17.00
CA PHE A 251 -9.35 -24.45 -16.86
C PHE A 251 -9.90 -24.58 -15.44
N ALA A 252 -9.99 -25.80 -14.90
CA ALA A 252 -10.45 -26.05 -13.52
C ALA A 252 -9.58 -25.33 -12.48
N TYR A 253 -8.25 -25.44 -12.60
CA TYR A 253 -7.30 -24.76 -11.72
C TYR A 253 -7.51 -23.24 -11.74
N ARG A 254 -7.61 -22.63 -12.91
CA ARG A 254 -7.84 -21.18 -13.05
C ARG A 254 -9.24 -20.76 -12.62
N PHE A 255 -10.22 -21.64 -12.70
CA PHE A 255 -11.57 -21.40 -12.20
C PHE A 255 -11.58 -21.28 -10.67
N PHE A 256 -10.90 -22.19 -9.97
CA PHE A 256 -10.87 -22.23 -8.49
C PHE A 256 -9.72 -21.43 -7.85
N MET A 257 -8.74 -20.95 -8.62
CA MET A 257 -7.60 -20.15 -8.13
C MET A 257 -7.97 -18.96 -7.19
N PRO A 258 -9.04 -18.16 -7.43
CA PRO A 258 -9.37 -17.03 -6.56
C PRO A 258 -9.80 -17.41 -5.13
N LEU A 259 -10.10 -18.70 -4.88
CA LEU A 259 -10.47 -19.17 -3.53
C LEU A 259 -9.26 -19.32 -2.60
N GLY A 260 -8.06 -18.97 -3.07
CA GLY A 260 -6.81 -19.02 -2.31
C GLY A 260 -6.04 -20.34 -2.47
N PRO A 261 -4.88 -20.47 -1.81
CA PRO A 261 -4.05 -21.67 -1.87
C PRO A 261 -4.72 -22.83 -1.13
N HIS A 262 -5.27 -23.80 -1.88
CA HIS A 262 -5.88 -25.01 -1.35
C HIS A 262 -5.14 -26.26 -1.86
N PRO A 263 -4.97 -27.34 -1.07
CA PRO A 263 -4.26 -28.56 -1.49
C PRO A 263 -4.83 -29.20 -2.76
N LEU A 264 -6.14 -29.03 -3.02
CA LEU A 264 -6.79 -29.53 -4.25
C LEU A 264 -6.26 -28.86 -5.53
N ASN A 265 -5.74 -27.64 -5.45
CA ASN A 265 -5.10 -27.01 -6.59
C ASN A 265 -3.78 -27.70 -6.94
N LYS A 266 -3.08 -28.28 -5.95
CA LYS A 266 -1.88 -29.11 -6.18
C LYS A 266 -2.23 -30.43 -6.85
N LEU A 267 -3.37 -31.03 -6.50
CA LEU A 267 -3.87 -32.24 -7.16
C LEU A 267 -4.06 -32.01 -8.68
N LEU A 268 -4.72 -30.92 -9.07
CA LEU A 268 -4.92 -30.60 -10.49
C LEU A 268 -3.60 -30.39 -11.25
N MET A 269 -2.63 -29.72 -10.63
CA MET A 269 -1.31 -29.50 -11.24
C MET A 269 -0.49 -30.79 -11.33
N ALA A 270 -0.59 -31.67 -10.33
CA ALA A 270 0.05 -32.98 -10.37
C ALA A 270 -0.55 -33.85 -11.48
N ASP A 271 -1.88 -33.82 -11.65
CA ASP A 271 -2.57 -34.54 -12.72
C ASP A 271 -2.15 -34.04 -14.11
N ILE A 272 -2.02 -32.71 -14.30
CA ILE A 272 -1.46 -32.13 -15.54
C ILE A 272 -0.06 -32.69 -15.81
N LEU A 273 0.82 -32.72 -14.80
CA LEU A 273 2.19 -33.21 -14.95
C LEU A 273 2.21 -34.70 -15.36
N VAL A 274 1.37 -35.53 -14.72
CA VAL A 274 1.25 -36.96 -15.04
C VAL A 274 0.78 -37.15 -16.47
N ILE A 275 -0.26 -36.44 -16.90
CA ILE A 275 -0.81 -36.57 -18.27
C ILE A 275 0.19 -36.11 -19.32
N VAL A 276 0.92 -35.01 -19.08
CA VAL A 276 1.95 -34.52 -20.01
C VAL A 276 3.12 -35.49 -20.09
N LEU A 277 3.58 -36.05 -18.95
CA LEU A 277 4.68 -37.01 -18.92
C LEU A 277 4.29 -38.32 -19.63
N CYS A 278 3.11 -38.87 -19.33
CA CYS A 278 2.58 -40.05 -20.00
C CYS A 278 2.37 -39.79 -21.50
N GLY A 279 1.86 -38.62 -21.87
CA GLY A 279 1.68 -38.20 -23.26
C GLY A 279 2.99 -38.11 -24.04
N LEU A 280 4.04 -37.59 -23.41
CA LEU A 280 5.37 -37.52 -24.02
C LEU A 280 5.97 -38.94 -24.16
N LEU A 281 5.77 -39.82 -23.17
CA LEU A 281 6.21 -41.21 -23.23
C LEU A 281 5.52 -41.99 -24.37
N LEU A 282 4.24 -41.73 -24.64
CA LEU A 282 3.50 -42.32 -25.76
C LEU A 282 4.10 -41.98 -27.14
N LEU A 283 4.83 -40.87 -27.28
CA LEU A 283 5.50 -40.52 -28.54
C LEU A 283 6.76 -41.38 -28.81
N PHE A 284 7.33 -42.02 -27.79
CA PHE A 284 8.57 -42.81 -27.91
C PHE A 284 8.34 -44.33 -27.85
N VAL A 285 7.17 -44.78 -27.41
CA VAL A 285 6.87 -46.20 -27.16
C VAL A 285 5.77 -46.70 -28.09
N ASN A 286 6.16 -47.30 -29.21
CA ASN A 286 5.24 -47.85 -30.22
C ASN A 286 4.54 -49.17 -29.80
N THR A 287 4.90 -49.74 -28.64
CA THR A 287 4.37 -51.04 -28.17
C THR A 287 3.14 -50.92 -27.27
N LEU A 288 2.76 -49.70 -26.87
CA LEU A 288 1.63 -49.47 -25.97
C LEU A 288 0.35 -49.18 -26.76
N PRO A 289 -0.82 -49.70 -26.33
CA PRO A 289 -2.10 -49.39 -26.99
C PRO A 289 -2.47 -47.92 -26.76
N LEU A 290 -2.16 -47.08 -27.75
CA LEU A 290 -2.31 -45.61 -27.73
C LEU A 290 -3.74 -45.17 -27.37
N ASN A 291 -4.74 -45.89 -27.88
CA ASN A 291 -6.16 -45.66 -27.64
C ASN A 291 -6.55 -45.83 -26.17
N ILE A 292 -6.21 -46.95 -25.53
CA ILE A 292 -6.60 -47.28 -24.15
C ILE A 292 -6.00 -46.27 -23.17
N ILE A 293 -4.72 -45.92 -23.35
CA ILE A 293 -4.03 -44.99 -22.45
C ILE A 293 -4.58 -43.58 -22.61
N THR A 294 -4.86 -43.13 -23.84
CA THR A 294 -5.45 -41.81 -24.08
C THR A 294 -6.82 -41.68 -23.40
N TYR A 295 -7.69 -42.69 -23.54
CA TYR A 295 -8.99 -42.67 -22.86
C TYR A 295 -8.87 -42.73 -21.33
N ALA A 296 -7.93 -43.50 -20.79
CA ALA A 296 -7.70 -43.57 -19.35
C ALA A 296 -7.23 -42.22 -18.77
N LEU A 297 -6.33 -41.52 -19.45
CA LEU A 297 -5.84 -40.20 -19.02
C LEU A 297 -6.93 -39.12 -19.08
N VAL A 298 -7.78 -39.14 -20.12
CA VAL A 298 -8.92 -38.22 -20.23
C VAL A 298 -9.97 -38.50 -19.14
N ALA A 299 -10.24 -39.77 -18.85
CA ALA A 299 -11.14 -40.16 -17.77
C ALA A 299 -10.60 -39.74 -16.39
N LEU A 300 -9.30 -39.90 -16.15
CA LEU A 300 -8.63 -39.44 -14.94
C LEU A 300 -8.81 -37.92 -14.75
N ALA A 301 -8.54 -37.13 -15.78
CA ALA A 301 -8.74 -35.68 -15.75
C ALA A 301 -10.21 -35.31 -15.48
N GLY A 302 -11.16 -36.01 -16.12
CA GLY A 302 -12.60 -35.84 -15.92
C GLY A 302 -13.05 -36.10 -14.47
N LEU A 303 -12.52 -37.14 -13.84
CA LEU A 303 -12.82 -37.49 -12.45
C LEU A 303 -12.16 -36.53 -11.46
N SER A 304 -10.91 -36.12 -11.71
CA SER A 304 -10.20 -35.10 -10.90
C SER A 304 -10.97 -33.78 -10.89
N MET A 305 -11.41 -33.29 -12.06
CA MET A 305 -12.20 -32.07 -12.17
C MET A 305 -13.55 -32.17 -11.44
N LEU A 306 -14.23 -33.32 -11.53
CA LEU A 306 -15.48 -33.57 -10.82
C LEU A 306 -15.27 -33.57 -9.30
N PHE A 307 -14.21 -34.21 -8.81
CA PHE A 307 -13.89 -34.26 -7.38
C PHE A 307 -13.61 -32.87 -6.80
N VAL A 308 -12.76 -32.08 -7.46
CA VAL A 308 -12.39 -30.73 -7.00
C VAL A 308 -13.61 -29.80 -7.02
N SER A 309 -14.39 -29.82 -8.10
CA SER A 309 -15.59 -28.98 -8.20
C SER A 309 -16.67 -29.35 -7.20
N ALA A 310 -16.90 -30.65 -6.94
CA ALA A 310 -17.86 -31.13 -5.95
C ALA A 310 -17.47 -30.73 -4.52
N TYR A 311 -16.16 -30.75 -4.21
CA TYR A 311 -15.66 -30.29 -2.91
C TYR A 311 -15.95 -28.80 -2.68
N HIS A 312 -15.65 -27.95 -3.67
CA HIS A 312 -15.91 -26.51 -3.55
C HIS A 312 -17.41 -26.19 -3.49
N TRP A 313 -18.26 -26.95 -4.19
CA TRP A 313 -19.71 -26.81 -4.06
C TRP A 313 -20.19 -27.14 -2.64
N GLN A 314 -19.70 -28.22 -2.03
CA GLN A 314 -20.03 -28.57 -0.63
C GLN A 314 -19.59 -27.52 0.39
N ARG A 315 -18.52 -26.77 0.09
CA ARG A 315 -18.04 -25.64 0.91
C ARG A 315 -18.82 -24.34 0.69
N GLY A 316 -19.87 -24.35 -0.13
CA GLY A 316 -20.76 -23.21 -0.34
C GLY A 316 -20.39 -22.31 -1.52
N TYR A 317 -19.41 -22.68 -2.36
CA TYR A 317 -19.07 -21.90 -3.56
C TYR A 317 -20.14 -22.11 -4.65
N ARG A 318 -21.09 -21.17 -4.75
CA ARG A 318 -22.26 -21.27 -5.65
C ARG A 318 -21.91 -21.55 -7.12
N PRO A 319 -20.92 -20.90 -7.76
CA PRO A 319 -20.61 -21.13 -9.17
C PRO A 319 -20.13 -22.56 -9.48
N ALA A 320 -19.68 -23.33 -8.48
CA ALA A 320 -19.28 -24.73 -8.69
C ALA A 320 -20.46 -25.65 -9.05
N ARG A 321 -21.71 -25.29 -8.74
CA ARG A 321 -22.87 -26.15 -9.03
C ARG A 321 -23.00 -26.49 -10.51
N LEU A 322 -22.92 -25.47 -11.37
CA LEU A 322 -23.01 -25.64 -12.83
C LEU A 322 -21.77 -26.35 -13.38
N PHE A 323 -20.60 -26.12 -12.78
CA PHE A 323 -19.37 -26.84 -13.12
C PHE A 323 -19.52 -28.34 -12.83
N VAL A 324 -20.03 -28.70 -11.64
CA VAL A 324 -20.29 -30.09 -11.26
C VAL A 324 -21.30 -30.72 -12.21
N ALA A 325 -22.40 -30.03 -12.52
CA ALA A 325 -23.39 -30.52 -13.49
C ALA A 325 -22.76 -30.79 -14.86
N GLY A 326 -21.94 -29.87 -15.38
CA GLY A 326 -21.23 -30.05 -16.64
C GLY A 326 -20.27 -31.24 -16.62
N MET A 327 -19.53 -31.44 -15.52
CA MET A 327 -18.63 -32.58 -15.38
C MET A 327 -19.37 -33.91 -15.26
N VAL A 328 -20.52 -33.94 -14.58
CA VAL A 328 -21.36 -35.16 -14.49
C VAL A 328 -21.85 -35.55 -15.88
N VAL A 329 -22.36 -34.60 -16.66
CA VAL A 329 -22.80 -34.83 -18.05
C VAL A 329 -21.64 -35.35 -18.91
N PHE A 330 -20.45 -34.75 -18.80
CA PHE A 330 -19.26 -35.17 -19.55
C PHE A 330 -18.80 -36.59 -19.18
N ASN A 331 -18.74 -36.91 -17.89
CA ASN A 331 -18.33 -38.24 -17.41
C ASN A 331 -19.35 -39.32 -17.77
N ILE A 332 -20.66 -39.01 -17.74
CA ILE A 332 -21.71 -39.93 -18.21
C ILE A 332 -21.56 -40.21 -19.71
N GLY A 333 -21.34 -39.17 -20.52
CA GLY A 333 -21.09 -39.33 -21.95
C GLY A 333 -19.88 -40.23 -22.21
N THR A 334 -18.77 -39.97 -21.50
CA THR A 334 -17.56 -40.80 -21.58
C THR A 334 -17.83 -42.25 -21.17
N LEU A 335 -18.64 -42.49 -20.13
CA LEU A 335 -18.96 -43.82 -19.62
C LEU A 335 -19.82 -44.64 -20.59
N ILE A 336 -20.77 -44.01 -21.28
CA ILE A 336 -21.62 -44.68 -22.29
C ILE A 336 -20.78 -45.10 -23.51
N ILE A 337 -19.76 -44.31 -23.84
CA ILE A 337 -19.04 -44.38 -25.11
C ILE A 337 -17.77 -45.23 -25.01
N LEU A 338 -17.08 -45.19 -23.87
CA LEU A 338 -15.84 -45.93 -23.64
C LEU A 338 -15.95 -47.44 -23.97
N PRO A 339 -17.02 -48.15 -23.58
CA PRO A 339 -17.19 -49.56 -23.94
C PRO A 339 -17.36 -49.79 -25.45
N ALA A 340 -18.00 -48.85 -26.15
CA ALA A 340 -18.20 -48.96 -27.59
C ALA A 340 -16.90 -48.72 -28.38
N LEU A 341 -16.08 -47.76 -27.94
CA LEU A 341 -14.75 -47.50 -28.51
C LEU A 341 -13.78 -48.66 -28.24
N LEU A 342 -13.97 -49.41 -27.15
CA LEU A 342 -13.23 -50.64 -26.83
C LEU A 342 -13.81 -51.89 -27.51
N GLY A 343 -14.85 -51.76 -28.36
CA GLY A 343 -15.46 -52.88 -29.07
C GLY A 343 -16.34 -53.81 -28.21
N LEU A 344 -16.66 -53.42 -26.97
CA LEU A 344 -17.43 -54.22 -26.01
C LEU A 344 -18.95 -54.12 -26.21
N THR A 345 -19.44 -53.15 -26.99
CA THR A 345 -20.88 -52.94 -27.23
C THR A 345 -21.22 -52.90 -28.72
N LEU A 346 -22.46 -53.29 -29.04
CA LEU A 346 -22.97 -53.46 -30.41
C LEU A 346 -23.66 -52.20 -30.98
N LEU A 347 -23.38 -51.01 -30.44
CA LEU A 347 -24.06 -49.78 -30.84
C LEU A 347 -23.64 -49.32 -32.25
N ALA A 348 -24.60 -48.84 -33.03
CA ALA A 348 -24.33 -48.27 -34.35
C ALA A 348 -23.41 -47.03 -34.24
N PRO A 349 -22.31 -46.94 -35.02
CA PRO A 349 -21.32 -45.85 -34.89
C PRO A 349 -21.92 -44.45 -35.01
N GLN A 350 -22.90 -44.29 -35.90
CA GLN A 350 -23.56 -43.00 -36.19
C GLN A 350 -24.28 -42.43 -34.97
N GLY A 351 -25.05 -43.27 -34.27
CA GLY A 351 -25.78 -42.88 -33.06
C GLY A 351 -24.85 -42.53 -31.90
N LEU A 352 -23.70 -43.20 -31.84
CA LEU A 352 -22.67 -42.93 -30.84
C LEU A 352 -22.02 -41.55 -31.01
N ILE A 353 -21.75 -41.15 -32.25
CA ILE A 353 -21.16 -39.84 -32.55
C ILE A 353 -22.14 -38.71 -32.21
N ILE A 354 -23.44 -38.87 -32.54
CA ILE A 354 -24.47 -37.88 -32.21
C ILE A 354 -24.61 -37.74 -30.70
N THR A 355 -24.62 -38.86 -29.96
CA THR A 355 -24.64 -38.82 -28.49
C THR A 355 -23.39 -38.15 -27.93
N LEU A 356 -22.19 -38.48 -28.42
CA LEU A 356 -20.94 -37.83 -28.01
C LEU A 356 -20.99 -36.30 -28.16
N LEU A 357 -21.32 -35.82 -29.36
CA LEU A 357 -21.47 -34.39 -29.64
C LEU A 357 -22.50 -33.73 -28.74
N SER A 358 -23.63 -34.40 -28.51
CA SER A 358 -24.69 -33.87 -27.64
C SER A 358 -24.20 -33.70 -26.19
N PHE A 359 -23.51 -34.71 -25.63
CA PHE A 359 -22.94 -34.62 -24.28
C PHE A 359 -21.86 -33.54 -24.17
N ILE A 360 -20.99 -33.41 -25.18
CA ILE A 360 -19.95 -32.36 -25.20
C ILE A 360 -20.59 -30.98 -25.27
N CYS A 361 -21.57 -30.75 -26.16
CA CYS A 361 -22.27 -29.47 -26.28
C CYS A 361 -22.99 -29.08 -24.99
N ILE A 362 -23.71 -30.02 -24.35
CA ILE A 362 -24.41 -29.75 -23.09
C ILE A 362 -23.40 -29.44 -21.97
N SER A 363 -22.31 -30.19 -21.88
CA SER A 363 -21.26 -29.93 -20.88
C SER A 363 -20.59 -28.57 -21.10
N GLY A 364 -20.21 -28.24 -22.34
CA GLY A 364 -19.61 -26.95 -22.71
C GLY A 364 -20.52 -25.76 -22.40
N LEU A 365 -21.83 -25.88 -22.69
CA LEU A 365 -22.82 -24.87 -22.32
C LEU A 365 -22.89 -24.67 -20.79
N LEU A 366 -22.97 -25.75 -20.01
CA LEU A 366 -22.98 -25.69 -18.55
C LEU A 366 -21.70 -25.06 -17.99
N MET A 367 -20.53 -25.37 -18.57
CA MET A 367 -19.25 -24.77 -18.20
C MET A 367 -19.18 -23.28 -18.53
N SER A 368 -19.70 -22.88 -19.69
CA SER A 368 -19.76 -21.46 -20.07
C SER A 368 -20.72 -20.68 -19.15
N LEU A 369 -21.85 -21.28 -18.74
CA LEU A 369 -22.75 -20.68 -17.75
C LEU A 369 -22.10 -20.58 -16.36
N ALA A 370 -21.41 -21.63 -15.90
CA ALA A 370 -20.66 -21.62 -14.64
C ALA A 370 -19.63 -20.49 -14.58
N LEU A 371 -18.91 -20.29 -15.69
CA LEU A 371 -17.95 -19.20 -15.82
C LEU A 371 -18.62 -17.82 -15.80
N GLY A 372 -19.82 -17.70 -16.36
CA GLY A 372 -20.61 -16.47 -16.33
C GLY A 372 -21.09 -16.12 -14.91
N GLU A 373 -21.61 -17.10 -14.16
CA GLU A 373 -21.99 -16.90 -12.75
C GLU A 373 -20.80 -16.50 -11.87
N ARG A 374 -19.65 -17.18 -12.03
CA ARG A 374 -18.40 -16.82 -11.34
C ARG A 374 -18.02 -15.37 -11.60
N GLN A 375 -18.09 -14.95 -12.86
CA GLN A 375 -17.69 -13.61 -13.26
C GLN A 375 -18.58 -12.54 -12.64
N ARG A 376 -19.91 -12.77 -12.64
CA ARG A 376 -20.87 -11.89 -11.98
C ARG A 376 -20.59 -11.77 -10.47
N ALA A 377 -20.34 -12.89 -9.80
CA ALA A 377 -20.02 -12.89 -8.36
C ALA A 377 -18.75 -12.09 -8.03
N ILE A 378 -17.70 -12.18 -8.87
CA ILE A 378 -16.46 -11.40 -8.68
C ILE A 378 -16.73 -9.90 -8.83
N VAL A 379 -17.50 -9.51 -9.85
CA VAL A 379 -17.84 -8.09 -10.10
C VAL A 379 -18.66 -7.53 -8.95
N GLU A 380 -19.68 -8.27 -8.49
CA GLU A 380 -20.54 -7.86 -7.37
C GLU A 380 -19.74 -7.66 -6.07
N THR A 381 -18.84 -8.59 -5.74
CA THR A 381 -17.98 -8.51 -4.54
C THR A 381 -17.02 -7.32 -4.61
N ARG A 382 -16.45 -7.03 -5.80
CA ARG A 382 -15.58 -5.85 -5.98
C ARG A 382 -16.37 -4.55 -5.84
N PHE A 383 -17.58 -4.52 -6.39
CA PHE A 383 -18.43 -3.34 -6.32
C PHE A 383 -18.88 -3.04 -4.88
N SER A 384 -19.28 -4.06 -4.10
CA SER A 384 -19.65 -3.87 -2.70
C SER A 384 -18.47 -3.36 -1.86
N LEU A 385 -17.28 -3.96 -1.99
CA LEU A 385 -16.08 -3.51 -1.29
C LEU A 385 -15.71 -2.07 -1.66
N SER A 386 -15.76 -1.71 -2.94
CA SER A 386 -15.47 -0.35 -3.38
C SER A 386 -16.49 0.65 -2.85
N ARG A 387 -17.77 0.28 -2.79
CA ARG A 387 -18.84 1.15 -2.26
C ARG A 387 -18.66 1.37 -0.76
N ASP A 388 -18.35 0.32 -0.01
CA ASP A 388 -18.17 0.39 1.43
C ASP A 388 -16.93 1.23 1.80
N LEU A 389 -15.84 1.10 1.04
CA LEU A 389 -14.65 1.95 1.17
C LEU A 389 -14.94 3.41 0.82
N ALA A 390 -15.63 3.67 -0.29
CA ALA A 390 -15.99 5.03 -0.70
C ALA A 390 -16.91 5.71 0.32
N ALA A 391 -17.90 4.98 0.87
CA ALA A 391 -18.78 5.48 1.91
C ALA A 391 -18.01 5.80 3.20
N SER A 392 -17.11 4.92 3.63
CA SER A 392 -16.26 5.15 4.80
C SER A 392 -15.36 6.38 4.63
N ASN A 393 -14.71 6.52 3.48
CA ASN A 393 -13.84 7.67 3.22
C ASN A 393 -14.62 8.98 3.15
N ALA A 394 -15.80 8.97 2.53
CA ALA A 394 -16.68 10.14 2.48
C ALA A 394 -17.18 10.54 3.88
N GLU A 395 -17.49 9.56 4.73
CA GLU A 395 -17.89 9.82 6.13
C GLU A 395 -16.74 10.48 6.92
N ILE A 396 -15.51 9.98 6.78
CA ILE A 396 -14.32 10.54 7.45
C ILE A 396 -14.04 11.97 6.97
N ALA A 397 -14.07 12.19 5.65
CA ALA A 397 -13.83 13.51 5.08
C ALA A 397 -14.89 14.54 5.52
N ALA A 398 -16.17 14.16 5.49
CA ALA A 398 -17.26 15.04 5.93
C ALA A 398 -17.17 15.39 7.42
N LYS A 399 -16.76 14.43 8.26
CA LYS A 399 -16.49 14.69 9.69
C LYS A 399 -15.36 15.69 9.90
N ALA A 400 -14.27 15.56 9.13
CA ALA A 400 -13.14 16.47 9.22
C ALA A 400 -13.49 17.90 8.80
N GLU A 401 -14.23 18.05 7.69
CA GLU A 401 -14.73 19.34 7.22
C GLU A 401 -15.67 19.99 8.25
N PHE A 402 -16.58 19.20 8.83
CA PHE A 402 -17.49 19.67 9.88
C PHE A 402 -16.75 20.15 11.13
N LEU A 403 -15.76 19.38 11.61
CA LEU A 403 -14.95 19.77 12.76
C LEU A 403 -14.12 21.03 12.49
N ALA A 404 -13.53 21.15 11.29
CA ALA A 404 -12.79 22.34 10.86
C ALA A 404 -13.68 23.59 10.90
N LYS A 405 -14.90 23.49 10.37
CA LYS A 405 -15.86 24.60 10.37
C LYS A 405 -16.31 24.98 11.78
N ILE A 406 -16.64 24.00 12.62
CA ILE A 406 -17.02 24.24 14.02
C ILE A 406 -15.88 24.91 14.80
N SER A 407 -14.65 24.46 14.62
CA SER A 407 -13.52 25.05 15.35
C SER A 407 -13.36 26.54 15.04
N HIS A 408 -13.54 26.95 13.78
CA HIS A 408 -13.50 28.37 13.41
C HIS A 408 -14.62 29.17 14.09
N GLU A 409 -15.84 28.62 14.10
CA GLU A 409 -17.01 29.21 14.76
C GLU A 409 -16.88 29.28 16.30
N ILE A 410 -16.11 28.38 16.93
CA ILE A 410 -15.83 28.43 18.37
C ILE A 410 -14.63 29.35 18.68
N ARG A 411 -13.58 29.34 17.85
CA ARG A 411 -12.35 30.12 18.07
C ARG A 411 -12.63 31.62 18.13
N THR A 412 -13.50 32.11 17.25
CA THR A 412 -13.84 33.54 17.15
C THR A 412 -14.45 34.11 18.45
N PRO A 413 -15.55 33.55 19.00
CA PRO A 413 -16.09 34.03 20.28
C PRO A 413 -15.15 33.75 21.45
N MET A 414 -14.41 32.65 21.46
CA MET A 414 -13.44 32.34 22.52
C MET A 414 -12.30 33.35 22.61
N ASN A 415 -11.72 33.72 21.47
CA ASN A 415 -10.70 34.78 21.42
C ASN A 415 -11.26 36.13 21.89
N GLY A 416 -12.54 36.40 21.63
CA GLY A 416 -13.24 37.56 22.18
C GLY A 416 -13.34 37.53 23.71
N VAL A 417 -13.75 36.40 24.29
CA VAL A 417 -13.83 36.23 25.76
C VAL A 417 -12.45 36.34 26.41
N LEU A 418 -11.43 35.69 25.83
CA LEU A 418 -10.05 35.78 26.31
C LEU A 418 -9.50 37.19 26.22
N GLY A 419 -9.71 37.89 25.10
CA GLY A 419 -9.32 39.30 24.97
C GLY A 419 -9.99 40.20 26.01
N MET A 420 -11.27 39.98 26.32
CA MET A 420 -11.99 40.76 27.34
C MET A 420 -11.51 40.46 28.77
N THR A 421 -11.19 39.20 29.07
CA THR A 421 -10.63 38.82 30.38
C THR A 421 -9.21 39.34 30.57
N GLU A 422 -8.37 39.34 29.53
CA GLU A 422 -7.05 39.96 29.49
C GLU A 422 -7.11 41.48 29.76
N LEU A 423 -8.11 42.16 29.18
CA LEU A 423 -8.36 43.58 29.43
C LEU A 423 -8.79 43.82 30.88
N LEU A 424 -9.70 42.99 31.41
CA LEU A 424 -10.14 43.07 32.81
C LEU A 424 -9.01 42.84 33.81
N LEU A 425 -8.12 41.87 33.56
CA LEU A 425 -6.93 41.64 34.40
C LEU A 425 -5.98 42.84 34.45
N GLY A 426 -6.02 43.70 33.44
CA GLY A 426 -5.30 44.97 33.41
C GLY A 426 -5.97 46.12 34.17
N THR A 427 -7.14 45.92 34.77
CA THR A 427 -7.88 46.95 35.55
C THR A 427 -7.71 46.73 37.06
N PRO A 428 -7.98 47.74 37.91
CA PRO A 428 -8.04 47.54 39.35
C PRO A 428 -9.22 46.64 39.73
N LEU A 429 -8.91 45.36 40.00
CA LEU A 429 -9.87 44.35 40.47
C LEU A 429 -9.62 44.04 41.95
N SER A 430 -10.69 43.71 42.69
CA SER A 430 -10.53 43.10 44.01
C SER A 430 -9.89 41.70 43.90
N VAL A 431 -9.29 41.21 44.98
CA VAL A 431 -8.63 39.88 45.01
C VAL A 431 -9.56 38.76 44.50
N LYS A 432 -10.83 38.75 44.93
CA LYS A 432 -11.82 37.76 44.48
C LYS A 432 -12.20 37.93 43.00
N GLN A 433 -12.33 39.16 42.51
CA GLN A 433 -12.64 39.41 41.10
C GLN A 433 -11.47 39.02 40.20
N ARG A 434 -10.23 39.29 40.62
CA ARG A 434 -9.03 38.86 39.90
C ARG A 434 -8.96 37.35 39.79
N ASP A 435 -9.24 36.64 40.88
CA ASP A 435 -9.29 35.18 40.91
C ASP A 435 -10.34 34.61 39.94
N TYR A 436 -11.55 35.18 39.90
CA TYR A 436 -12.59 34.78 38.94
C TYR A 436 -12.17 35.03 37.49
N VAL A 437 -11.63 36.21 37.18
CA VAL A 437 -11.22 36.55 35.81
C VAL A 437 -10.04 35.67 35.37
N GLN A 438 -9.10 35.38 36.27
CA GLN A 438 -7.96 34.51 35.98
C GLN A 438 -8.39 33.04 35.79
N THR A 439 -9.40 32.58 36.53
CA THR A 439 -10.02 31.26 36.32
C THR A 439 -10.71 31.18 34.97
N ILE A 440 -11.49 32.20 34.58
CA ILE A 440 -12.15 32.25 33.26
C ILE A 440 -11.12 32.28 32.13
N HIS A 441 -10.04 33.04 32.29
CA HIS A 441 -8.95 33.14 31.31
C HIS A 441 -8.22 31.79 31.14
N SER A 442 -7.86 31.12 32.25
CA SER A 442 -7.24 29.78 32.22
C SER A 442 -8.16 28.76 31.55
N ALA A 443 -9.43 28.68 31.97
CA ALA A 443 -10.40 27.74 31.42
C ALA A 443 -10.66 27.99 29.92
N GLY A 444 -10.64 29.25 29.48
CA GLY A 444 -10.78 29.59 28.07
C GLY A 444 -9.58 29.16 27.21
N ASN A 445 -8.36 29.30 27.74
CA ASN A 445 -7.13 28.81 27.08
C ASN A 445 -7.09 27.28 27.01
N GLU A 446 -7.50 26.59 28.07
CA GLU A 446 -7.63 25.12 28.08
C GLU A 446 -8.63 24.64 27.01
N LEU A 447 -9.78 25.29 26.90
CA LEU A 447 -10.79 24.95 25.90
C LEU A 447 -10.27 25.14 24.46
N LEU A 448 -9.55 26.24 24.19
CA LEU A 448 -8.94 26.46 22.88
C LEU A 448 -7.89 25.41 22.54
N THR A 449 -7.07 25.03 23.53
CA THR A 449 -6.07 23.96 23.38
C THR A 449 -6.73 22.66 22.99
N LEU A 450 -7.77 22.26 23.73
CA LEU A 450 -8.53 21.03 23.47
C LEU A 450 -9.19 21.04 22.08
N ILE A 451 -9.74 22.17 21.65
CA ILE A 451 -10.32 22.31 20.30
C ILE A 451 -9.24 22.15 19.21
N ASN A 452 -8.07 22.74 19.39
CA ASN A 452 -6.97 22.63 18.44
C ASN A 452 -6.45 21.18 18.36
N GLU A 453 -6.33 20.49 19.51
CA GLU A 453 -5.95 19.07 19.54
C GLU A 453 -6.96 18.17 18.82
N ILE A 454 -8.27 18.44 18.97
CA ILE A 454 -9.33 17.72 18.24
C ILE A 454 -9.21 17.90 16.73
N LEU A 455 -8.92 19.12 16.27
CA LEU A 455 -8.71 19.39 14.86
C LEU A 455 -7.50 18.65 14.31
N ASP A 456 -6.39 18.66 15.04
CA ASP A 456 -5.16 18.00 14.61
C ASP A 456 -5.37 16.49 14.47
N ILE A 457 -6.11 15.87 15.38
CA ILE A 457 -6.53 14.46 15.26
C ILE A 457 -7.40 14.22 14.02
N SER A 458 -8.34 15.12 13.75
CA SER A 458 -9.21 14.98 12.60
C SER A 458 -8.46 15.12 11.26
N LYS A 459 -7.43 15.98 11.21
CA LYS A 459 -6.52 16.11 10.06
C LYS A 459 -5.63 14.88 9.90
N LEU A 460 -5.17 14.31 11.03
CA LEU A 460 -4.42 13.06 11.05
C LEU A 460 -5.25 11.88 10.50
N GLU A 461 -6.50 11.69 10.97
CA GLU A 461 -7.38 10.60 10.53
C GLU A 461 -7.79 10.71 9.05
N SER A 462 -7.95 11.93 8.54
CA SER A 462 -8.31 12.17 7.14
C SER A 462 -7.12 12.11 6.18
N GLY A 463 -5.90 11.95 6.69
CA GLY A 463 -4.68 11.93 5.88
C GLY A 463 -4.36 13.26 5.20
N GLN A 464 -4.88 14.38 5.72
CA GLN A 464 -4.73 15.72 5.15
C GLN A 464 -3.44 16.43 5.60
N ILE A 465 -2.56 15.75 6.33
CA ILE A 465 -1.28 16.32 6.76
C ILE A 465 -0.24 16.07 5.69
N GLU A 466 0.12 17.15 4.99
CA GLU A 466 1.31 17.21 4.14
C GLU A 466 2.52 17.57 5.03
N LEU A 467 3.64 16.88 4.82
CA LEU A 467 4.89 17.11 5.54
C LEU A 467 5.80 18.00 4.69
N ASP A 468 6.34 19.06 5.29
CA ASP A 468 7.34 19.89 4.65
C ASP A 468 8.74 19.29 4.85
N ASP A 469 9.56 19.22 3.79
CA ASP A 469 10.97 18.83 3.90
C ASP A 469 11.87 20.07 3.70
N VAL A 470 12.32 20.67 4.82
CA VAL A 470 13.19 21.85 4.82
C VAL A 470 14.42 21.62 5.71
N GLN A 471 15.53 22.31 5.41
CA GLN A 471 16.70 22.31 6.27
C GLN A 471 16.57 23.37 7.38
N PHE A 472 16.83 22.98 8.63
CA PHE A 472 16.74 23.89 9.78
C PHE A 472 17.78 23.59 10.87
N ASP A 473 18.06 24.58 11.71
CA ASP A 473 18.98 24.47 12.86
C ASP A 473 18.26 23.80 14.04
N LEU A 474 18.68 22.57 14.37
CA LEU A 474 18.09 21.79 15.46
C LEU A 474 18.33 22.43 16.83
N ASN A 475 19.49 23.06 17.04
CA ASN A 475 19.81 23.70 18.32
C ASN A 475 18.89 24.90 18.56
N ALA A 476 18.65 25.70 17.53
CA ALA A 476 17.72 26.83 17.60
C ALA A 476 16.30 26.35 17.91
N LEU A 477 15.82 25.30 17.23
CA LEU A 477 14.49 24.73 17.48
C LEU A 477 14.30 24.28 18.94
N ILE A 478 15.30 23.58 19.50
CA ILE A 478 15.25 23.10 20.89
C ILE A 478 15.29 24.28 21.86
N ASP A 479 16.12 25.29 21.61
CA ASP A 479 16.21 26.48 22.48
C ASP A 479 14.90 27.28 22.47
N ASP A 480 14.25 27.42 21.31
CA ASP A 480 12.93 28.04 21.16
C ASP A 480 11.83 27.27 21.90
N CYS A 481 11.90 25.93 21.92
CA CYS A 481 10.98 25.12 22.71
C CYS A 481 11.21 25.30 24.21
N LEU A 482 12.48 25.31 24.64
CA LEU A 482 12.85 25.47 26.05
C LEU A 482 12.49 26.86 26.57
N SER A 483 12.67 27.91 25.76
CA SER A 483 12.44 29.30 26.17
C SER A 483 11.00 29.55 26.63
N ILE A 484 10.02 28.88 26.02
CA ILE A 484 8.60 28.96 26.36
C ILE A 484 8.35 28.52 27.80
N PHE A 485 9.05 27.48 28.26
CA PHE A 485 8.81 26.88 29.56
C PHE A 485 9.73 27.38 30.68
N ARG A 486 10.74 28.21 30.38
CA ARG A 486 11.71 28.74 31.37
C ARG A 486 11.04 29.36 32.58
N ALA A 487 10.12 30.30 32.36
CA ALA A 487 9.46 31.02 33.45
C ALA A 487 8.54 30.10 34.28
N LYS A 488 7.87 29.15 33.62
CA LYS A 488 6.97 28.18 34.29
C LYS A 488 7.75 27.19 35.16
N ALA A 489 8.83 26.62 34.61
CA ALA A 489 9.71 25.72 35.34
C ALA A 489 10.34 26.41 36.57
N GLU A 490 10.77 27.68 36.42
CA GLU A 490 11.30 28.47 37.53
C GLU A 490 10.25 28.73 38.63
N GLN A 491 9.00 29.01 38.27
CA GLN A 491 7.89 29.16 39.23
C GLN A 491 7.58 27.87 40.01
N GLN A 492 7.80 26.71 39.40
CA GLN A 492 7.60 25.39 39.99
C GLN A 492 8.86 24.87 40.71
N ASN A 493 9.97 25.63 40.78
CA ASN A 493 11.26 25.12 41.28
C ASN A 493 11.74 23.84 40.57
N VAL A 494 11.47 23.73 39.26
CA VAL A 494 11.93 22.62 38.41
C VAL A 494 13.16 23.07 37.61
N GLU A 495 14.25 22.32 37.72
CA GLU A 495 15.45 22.53 36.92
C GLU A 495 15.26 21.97 35.50
N LEU A 496 15.23 22.86 34.52
CA LEU A 496 15.19 22.49 33.11
C LEU A 496 16.62 22.38 32.58
N ILE A 497 16.98 21.23 32.02
CA ILE A 497 18.34 20.88 31.57
C ILE A 497 18.30 20.40 30.12
N SER A 498 19.25 20.85 29.30
CA SER A 498 19.36 20.45 27.89
C SER A 498 20.75 19.90 27.58
N PHE A 499 20.79 18.71 27.00
CA PHE A 499 22.01 18.02 26.61
C PHE A 499 21.93 17.51 25.18
N ILE A 500 22.71 18.12 24.30
CA ILE A 500 22.84 17.72 22.89
C ILE A 500 24.22 17.08 22.73
N GLN A 501 24.26 15.85 22.24
CA GLN A 501 25.50 15.10 22.06
C GLN A 501 26.38 15.70 20.94
N PRO A 502 27.71 15.63 21.05
CA PRO A 502 28.61 16.22 20.05
C PRO A 502 28.49 15.62 18.64
N GLN A 503 28.03 14.37 18.52
CA GLN A 503 27.84 13.72 17.22
C GLN A 503 26.62 14.24 16.46
N VAL A 504 25.72 14.99 17.11
CA VAL A 504 24.47 15.45 16.50
C VAL A 504 24.77 16.57 15.50
N PRO A 505 24.31 16.48 14.24
CA PRO A 505 24.45 17.54 13.25
C PRO A 505 23.68 18.79 13.68
N ARG A 506 24.21 19.97 13.38
CA ARG A 506 23.55 21.24 13.69
C ARG A 506 22.33 21.48 12.79
N VAL A 507 22.46 21.18 11.50
CA VAL A 507 21.41 21.36 10.49
C VAL A 507 20.86 20.00 10.11
N ILE A 508 19.53 19.86 10.14
CA ILE A 508 18.82 18.63 9.74
C ILE A 508 17.72 18.95 8.73
N SER A 509 17.33 17.96 7.93
CA SER A 509 16.22 18.04 6.96
C SER A 509 14.94 17.45 7.58
N GLY A 510 13.80 18.11 7.39
CA GLY A 510 12.48 17.61 7.78
C GLY A 510 11.50 18.74 8.04
N ASP A 511 10.40 18.43 8.74
CA ASP A 511 9.37 19.41 9.11
C ASP A 511 9.65 20.00 10.51
N PRO A 512 10.19 21.23 10.62
CA PRO A 512 10.47 21.86 11.91
C PRO A 512 9.19 22.16 12.69
N THR A 513 8.07 22.42 12.01
CA THR A 513 6.80 22.79 12.66
C THR A 513 6.22 21.60 13.41
N ARG A 514 6.19 20.43 12.76
CA ARG A 514 5.69 19.19 13.39
C ARG A 514 6.63 18.66 14.46
N LEU A 515 7.94 18.79 14.26
CA LEU A 515 8.90 18.45 15.30
C LEU A 515 8.77 19.37 16.52
N ARG A 516 8.62 20.68 16.30
CA ARG A 516 8.33 21.65 17.38
C ARG A 516 7.09 21.26 18.17
N GLN A 517 6.01 20.93 17.46
CA GLN A 517 4.74 20.52 18.07
C GLN A 517 4.93 19.28 18.95
N ALA A 518 5.59 18.24 18.43
CA ALA A 518 5.89 17.03 19.21
C ALA A 518 6.75 17.35 20.46
N LEU A 519 7.80 18.16 20.32
CA LEU A 519 8.67 18.54 21.45
C LEU A 519 7.94 19.35 22.53
N LEU A 520 7.09 20.30 22.13
CA LEU A 520 6.28 21.08 23.08
C LEU A 520 5.34 20.18 23.87
N SER A 521 4.67 19.23 23.22
CA SER A 521 3.79 18.27 23.91
C SER A 521 4.54 17.38 24.90
N LEU A 522 5.78 16.99 24.60
CA LEU A 522 6.60 16.18 25.51
C LEU A 522 7.06 17.01 26.71
N LEU A 523 7.48 18.25 26.49
CA LEU A 523 7.92 19.17 27.54
C LEU A 523 6.79 19.59 28.47
N GLU A 524 5.62 19.89 27.90
CA GLU A 524 4.44 20.24 28.67
C GLU A 524 4.02 19.09 29.60
N ASN A 525 4.01 17.86 29.08
CA ASN A 525 3.71 16.68 29.89
C ASN A 525 4.75 16.46 31.01
N ALA A 526 6.05 16.61 30.71
CA ALA A 526 7.12 16.46 31.69
C ALA A 526 7.00 17.47 32.85
N LEU A 527 6.72 18.73 32.52
CA LEU A 527 6.52 19.79 33.53
C LEU A 527 5.21 19.64 34.30
N HIS A 528 4.16 19.11 33.66
CA HIS A 528 2.89 18.86 34.34
C HIS A 528 2.98 17.74 35.40
N LYS A 529 3.86 16.75 35.18
CA LYS A 529 4.07 15.61 36.09
C LYS A 529 5.13 15.86 37.17
N THR A 530 5.83 16.99 37.10
CA THR A 530 6.95 17.33 37.98
C THR A 530 6.61 18.59 38.77
N ASP A 531 6.27 18.41 40.05
CA ASP A 531 5.98 19.54 40.95
C ASP A 531 7.26 20.23 41.45
N GLU A 532 8.29 19.45 41.78
CA GLU A 532 9.65 19.90 42.14
C GLU A 532 10.66 18.86 41.60
N GLY A 533 11.85 19.29 41.19
CA GLY A 533 12.90 18.39 40.70
C GLY A 533 13.54 18.87 39.40
N GLU A 534 13.69 17.97 38.42
CA GLU A 534 14.36 18.28 37.16
C GLU A 534 13.71 17.64 35.92
N VAL A 535 13.86 18.32 34.78
CA VAL A 535 13.46 17.87 33.46
C VAL A 535 14.66 17.97 32.52
N LEU A 536 15.13 16.83 32.02
CA LEU A 536 16.30 16.71 31.15
C LEU A 536 15.89 16.35 29.72
N ILE A 537 16.26 17.19 28.76
CA ILE A 537 16.20 16.87 27.32
C ILE A 537 17.55 16.32 26.88
N VAL A 538 17.55 15.13 26.28
CA VAL A 538 18.73 14.50 25.67
C VAL A 538 18.51 14.35 24.18
N VAL A 539 19.43 14.88 23.38
CA VAL A 539 19.46 14.70 21.93
C VAL A 539 20.73 13.94 21.55
N ALA A 540 20.54 12.82 20.87
CA ALA A 540 21.59 11.86 20.54
C ALA A 540 21.45 11.40 19.09
N LEU A 541 22.58 11.04 18.48
CA LEU A 541 22.59 10.37 17.18
C LEU A 541 22.74 8.86 17.42
N ASP A 542 21.78 8.06 16.94
CA ASP A 542 21.87 6.60 16.96
C ASP A 542 22.41 6.10 15.62
N GLU A 543 23.70 5.76 15.62
CA GLU A 543 24.43 5.23 14.45
C GLU A 543 24.38 3.70 14.36
N ARG A 544 23.65 3.00 15.24
CA ARG A 544 23.60 1.53 15.24
C ARG A 544 22.80 0.94 14.07
N SER A 545 22.06 1.77 13.34
CA SER A 545 21.22 1.40 12.21
C SER A 545 21.91 1.72 10.88
N THR A 546 21.49 1.08 9.77
CA THR A 546 21.97 1.38 8.42
C THR A 546 21.67 2.80 7.95
N GLN A 547 20.72 3.48 8.59
CA GLN A 547 20.44 4.90 8.43
C GLN A 547 20.60 5.59 9.79
N PRO A 548 21.34 6.71 9.89
CA PRO A 548 21.48 7.45 11.12
C PRO A 548 20.11 7.95 11.60
N ARG A 549 19.82 7.77 12.89
CA ARG A 549 18.56 8.22 13.48
C ARG A 549 18.82 9.27 14.54
N LEU A 550 18.09 10.38 14.47
CA LEU A 550 18.06 11.36 15.55
C LEU A 550 17.19 10.80 16.67
N ARG A 551 17.70 10.71 17.89
CA ARG A 551 16.94 10.32 19.08
C ARG A 551 16.80 11.52 20.01
N ILE A 552 15.57 11.91 20.32
CA ILE A 552 15.27 12.93 21.32
C ILE A 552 14.55 12.25 22.48
N ALA A 553 15.02 12.46 23.70
CA ALA A 553 14.41 11.93 24.91
C ALA A 553 14.19 13.05 25.93
N VAL A 554 12.99 13.11 26.50
CA VAL A 554 12.63 13.99 27.61
C VAL A 554 12.46 13.13 28.85
N GLN A 555 13.26 13.40 29.86
CA GLN A 555 13.28 12.70 31.14
C GLN A 555 12.77 13.64 32.22
N ASP A 556 11.79 13.20 32.99
CA ASP A 556 11.28 13.92 34.15
C ASP A 556 11.67 13.17 35.44
N SER A 557 11.80 13.89 36.56
CA SER A 557 11.95 13.32 37.90
C SER A 557 10.61 13.18 38.65
N GLY A 558 9.50 13.40 37.96
CA GLY A 558 8.16 13.51 38.53
C GLY A 558 7.47 12.17 38.81
N VAL A 559 6.14 12.21 38.85
CA VAL A 559 5.31 11.02 39.09
C VAL A 559 5.38 10.08 37.88
N PRO A 560 5.78 8.80 38.05
CA PRO A 560 5.87 7.87 36.94
C PRO A 560 4.50 7.56 36.35
N MET A 561 4.46 7.39 35.03
CA MET A 561 3.23 7.07 34.30
C MET A 561 2.75 5.65 34.62
N ASP A 562 1.45 5.49 34.91
CA ASP A 562 0.87 4.19 35.24
C ASP A 562 0.97 3.20 34.07
N ALA A 563 1.02 1.90 34.37
CA ALA A 563 1.13 0.86 33.35
C ALA A 563 -0.07 0.87 32.38
N ALA A 564 -1.28 1.11 32.90
CA ALA A 564 -2.47 1.20 32.06
C ALA A 564 -2.46 2.45 31.15
N GLU A 565 -1.97 3.59 31.66
CA GLU A 565 -1.79 4.82 30.89
C GLU A 565 -0.75 4.63 29.77
N ARG A 566 0.33 3.91 30.06
CA ARG A 566 1.40 3.59 29.11
C ARG A 566 0.92 2.70 27.98
N ASP A 567 0.21 1.62 28.31
CA ASP A 567 -0.35 0.73 27.29
C ASP A 567 -1.39 1.46 26.44
N ALA A 568 -2.21 2.33 27.03
CA ALA A 568 -3.16 3.15 26.30
C ALA A 568 -2.45 4.12 25.32
N LEU A 569 -1.37 4.79 25.73
CA LEU A 569 -0.61 5.67 24.84
C LEU A 569 0.05 4.89 23.68
N MET A 570 0.64 3.72 23.96
CA MET A 570 1.36 2.92 22.95
C MET A 570 0.43 2.19 21.98
N HIS A 571 -0.77 1.79 22.41
CA HIS A 571 -1.74 1.04 21.61
C HIS A 571 -2.97 1.85 21.17
N SER A 572 -3.02 3.15 21.45
CA SER A 572 -4.10 4.02 20.97
C SER A 572 -4.03 4.19 19.45
N GLU A 573 -4.86 3.46 18.73
CA GLU A 573 -5.19 3.77 17.33
C GLU A 573 -6.21 4.90 17.32
N LEU A 574 -5.89 6.02 16.66
CA LEU A 574 -6.83 7.12 16.46
C LEU A 574 -8.02 6.61 15.64
N HIS A 575 -9.17 6.47 16.31
CA HIS A 575 -10.45 6.23 15.68
C HIS A 575 -11.50 7.16 16.30
N SER A 576 -12.13 7.97 15.45
CA SER A 576 -13.27 8.86 15.75
C SER A 576 -14.37 8.26 16.64
N LYS A 577 -14.55 6.92 16.63
CA LYS A 577 -15.56 6.22 17.45
C LYS A 577 -15.26 6.20 18.96
N ASN A 578 -14.01 6.44 19.35
CA ASN A 578 -13.58 6.41 20.76
C ASN A 578 -13.40 7.82 21.36
N PHE A 579 -13.89 8.87 20.70
CA PHE A 579 -13.76 10.26 21.16
C PHE A 579 -14.31 10.50 22.58
N LEU A 580 -15.42 9.84 22.92
CA LEU A 580 -16.07 9.94 24.24
C LEU A 580 -15.46 9.01 25.30
N SER A 581 -14.69 7.99 24.88
CA SER A 581 -13.86 7.17 25.78
C SER A 581 -12.47 7.78 25.98
N ALA A 582 -12.00 8.60 25.03
CA ALA A 582 -10.79 9.42 25.11
C ALA A 582 -10.90 10.57 26.13
N THR A 583 -12.10 10.86 26.65
CA THR A 583 -12.29 11.76 27.80
C THR A 583 -11.59 11.27 29.08
N ARG A 584 -11.15 10.00 29.15
CA ARG A 584 -10.24 9.51 30.22
C ARG A 584 -8.77 9.85 29.99
N LEU A 585 -8.40 10.33 28.80
CA LEU A 585 -7.04 10.70 28.39
C LEU A 585 -6.88 12.23 28.24
N SER A 586 -7.76 13.03 28.84
CA SER A 586 -7.80 14.50 28.68
C SER A 586 -6.50 15.24 29.02
N GLY A 587 -5.51 14.59 29.63
CA GLY A 587 -4.16 15.13 29.87
C GLY A 587 -3.05 14.59 28.96
N HIS A 588 -3.32 13.63 28.07
CA HIS A 588 -2.31 12.94 27.25
C HIS A 588 -2.60 13.02 25.74
N LEU A 589 -3.57 13.85 25.33
CA LEU A 589 -3.94 14.01 23.92
C LEU A 589 -2.78 14.55 23.09
N GLY A 590 -2.07 15.55 23.60
CA GLY A 590 -0.82 16.05 23.01
C GLY A 590 0.23 14.96 22.78
N LEU A 591 0.36 13.97 23.68
CA LEU A 591 1.30 12.85 23.49
C LEU A 591 0.85 11.88 22.38
N VAL A 592 -0.47 11.64 22.26
CA VAL A 592 -1.03 10.83 21.17
C VAL A 592 -0.80 11.54 19.82
N ILE A 593 -1.00 12.86 19.77
CA ILE A 593 -0.72 13.68 18.57
C ILE A 593 0.76 13.62 18.24
N ALA A 594 1.65 13.84 19.23
CA ALA A 594 3.10 13.75 19.05
C ALA A 594 3.51 12.38 18.49
N ARG A 595 2.97 11.28 19.03
CA ARG A 595 3.23 9.92 18.53
C ARG A 595 2.86 9.78 17.05
N GLN A 596 1.68 10.28 16.66
CA GLN A 596 1.17 10.15 15.29
C GLN A 596 1.94 11.02 14.30
N LEU A 597 2.32 12.24 14.70
CA LEU A 597 3.22 13.09 13.90
C LEU A 597 4.57 12.41 13.66
N ILE A 598 5.17 11.81 14.69
CA ILE A 598 6.44 11.11 14.55
C ILE A 598 6.31 9.87 13.66
N LEU A 599 5.21 9.11 13.76
CA LEU A 599 4.94 7.99 12.87
C LEU A 599 4.77 8.42 11.41
N LEU A 600 4.09 9.56 11.16
CA LEU A 600 3.98 10.14 9.82
C LEU A 600 5.34 10.57 9.26
N MET A 601 6.24 11.06 10.13
CA MET A 601 7.63 11.39 9.78
C MET A 601 8.54 10.15 9.65
N ASN A 602 7.97 8.94 9.55
CA ASN A 602 8.68 7.65 9.51
C ASN A 602 9.60 7.40 10.73
N GLY A 603 9.24 7.98 11.87
CA GLY A 603 9.93 7.84 13.14
C GLY A 603 9.34 6.77 14.04
N GLU A 604 9.91 6.66 15.25
CA GLU A 604 9.39 5.80 16.32
C GLU A 604 9.19 6.63 17.58
N PHE A 605 8.24 6.22 18.41
CA PHE A 605 7.92 6.88 19.67
C PHE A 605 7.82 5.82 20.77
N GLY A 606 8.33 6.11 21.97
CA GLY A 606 8.26 5.17 23.07
C GLY A 606 8.37 5.81 24.45
N VAL A 607 7.98 5.00 25.45
CA VAL A 607 8.00 5.36 26.86
C VAL A 607 8.82 4.35 27.64
N LYS A 608 9.70 4.83 28.52
CA LYS A 608 10.42 4.02 29.48
C LYS A 608 10.22 4.64 30.86
N SER A 609 9.39 4.00 31.69
CA SER A 609 9.23 4.40 33.10
C SER A 609 10.33 3.76 33.95
N GLY A 610 10.98 4.56 34.80
CA GLY A 610 11.92 4.04 35.79
C GLY A 610 11.18 3.31 36.91
N SER A 611 11.82 2.33 37.56
CA SER A 611 11.18 1.55 38.62
C SER A 611 10.84 2.38 39.87
N HIS A 612 11.50 3.53 40.10
CA HIS A 612 11.28 4.36 41.30
C HIS A 612 11.46 5.89 41.13
N GLN A 613 11.82 6.41 39.94
CA GLN A 613 11.97 7.86 39.68
C GLN A 613 11.57 8.15 38.23
N GLY A 614 10.51 8.95 38.04
CA GLY A 614 10.21 9.62 36.77
C GLY A 614 9.83 8.77 35.57
N SER A 615 9.56 9.47 34.45
CA SER A 615 9.33 8.86 33.13
C SER A 615 10.35 9.36 32.10
N THR A 616 10.65 8.52 31.10
CA THR A 616 11.42 8.91 29.92
C THR A 616 10.57 8.70 28.68
N LEU A 617 10.16 9.80 28.06
CA LEU A 617 9.51 9.80 26.74
C LEU A 617 10.59 10.01 25.69
N TRP A 618 10.57 9.22 24.62
CA TRP A 618 11.55 9.34 23.55
C TRP A 618 10.93 9.19 22.18
N LEU A 619 11.53 9.86 21.21
CA LEU A 619 11.20 9.78 19.80
C LEU A 619 12.46 9.60 18.97
N THR A 620 12.33 8.97 17.80
CA THR A 620 13.39 8.84 16.82
C THR A 620 12.95 9.28 15.45
N LEU A 621 13.79 9.98 14.70
CA LEU A 621 13.55 10.40 13.32
C LEU A 621 14.66 9.90 12.40
N PRO A 622 14.34 9.37 11.21
CA PRO A 622 15.35 9.03 10.21
C PRO A 622 16.01 10.30 9.68
N LEU A 623 17.34 10.33 9.62
CA LEU A 623 18.10 11.41 8.99
C LEU A 623 18.64 10.93 7.64
N ASP A 624 18.67 11.85 6.68
CA ASP A 624 19.29 11.62 5.37
C ASP A 624 20.82 11.73 5.49
N PRO A 625 21.59 10.64 5.32
CA PRO A 625 23.03 10.65 5.48
C PRO A 625 23.76 11.52 4.45
N GLU A 626 23.18 11.78 3.27
CA GLU A 626 23.81 12.59 2.22
C GLU A 626 23.73 14.09 2.50
N ARG A 627 22.81 14.50 3.38
CA ARG A 627 22.57 15.90 3.76
C ARG A 627 23.13 16.26 5.14
N LEU A 628 23.88 15.35 5.76
CA LEU A 628 24.54 15.60 7.05
C LEU A 628 25.76 16.50 6.83
N GLU A 629 25.62 17.79 7.08
CA GLU A 629 26.79 18.66 7.25
C GLU A 629 27.47 18.32 8.60
N HIS A 630 28.71 17.85 8.52
CA HIS A 630 29.54 17.69 9.70
C HIS A 630 29.88 19.07 10.29
N PRO A 631 29.85 19.23 11.63
CA PRO A 631 30.12 20.52 12.25
C PRO A 631 31.50 21.06 11.84
N THR A 632 31.53 22.30 11.36
CA THR A 632 32.77 23.04 11.07
C THR A 632 33.53 23.29 12.39
N SER A 633 34.77 22.83 12.42
CA SER A 633 35.69 22.83 13.57
C SER A 633 36.24 24.22 13.96
N ASP A 634 35.73 25.31 13.37
CA ASP A 634 36.35 26.63 13.46
C ASP A 634 36.24 27.32 14.84
N LEU A 635 35.35 26.86 15.73
CA LEU A 635 35.17 27.43 17.08
C LEU A 635 36.00 26.74 18.18
N ASP A 636 36.72 25.65 17.89
CA ASP A 636 37.43 24.87 18.91
C ASP A 636 38.85 25.41 19.21
N GLY A 637 39.42 26.20 18.30
CA GLY A 637 40.76 26.77 18.43
C GLY A 637 41.05 27.46 19.78
N PRO A 638 40.22 28.41 20.25
CA PRO A 638 40.47 29.14 21.50
C PRO A 638 40.05 28.40 22.78
N LEU A 639 39.33 27.28 22.68
CA LEU A 639 38.84 26.51 23.84
C LEU A 639 39.76 25.35 24.23
N LYS A 640 40.64 24.92 23.33
CA LYS A 640 41.49 23.76 23.54
C LYS A 640 42.45 23.98 24.72
N ASP A 641 42.51 23.00 25.62
CA ASP A 641 43.36 22.92 26.82
C ASP A 641 43.06 23.92 27.96
N ALA A 642 42.09 24.83 27.80
CA ALA A 642 41.71 25.76 28.86
C ALA A 642 41.07 25.02 30.04
N ARG A 643 41.44 25.40 31.26
CA ARG A 643 41.02 24.74 32.51
C ARG A 643 39.78 25.40 33.09
N VAL A 644 38.72 24.62 33.26
CA VAL A 644 37.42 25.12 33.73
C VAL A 644 37.01 24.42 35.03
N LEU A 645 36.58 25.19 36.01
CA LEU A 645 35.96 24.67 37.23
C LEU A 645 34.44 24.92 37.17
N VAL A 646 33.64 23.88 37.28
CA VAL A 646 32.18 23.95 37.37
C VAL A 646 31.75 23.78 38.82
N VAL A 647 30.97 24.72 39.33
CA VAL A 647 30.45 24.72 40.69
C VAL A 647 28.94 24.82 40.61
N ASP A 648 28.26 23.71 40.87
CA ASP A 648 26.79 23.59 40.82
C ASP A 648 26.38 22.51 41.81
N ASP A 649 25.31 22.69 42.59
CA ASP A 649 24.83 21.71 43.56
C ASP A 649 23.99 20.60 42.92
N ASN A 650 23.42 20.84 41.73
CA ASN A 650 22.70 19.82 40.97
C ASN A 650 23.65 18.86 40.23
N ASP A 651 23.49 17.55 40.47
CA ASP A 651 24.36 16.52 39.91
C ASP A 651 24.21 16.33 38.40
N THR A 652 22.99 16.46 37.88
CA THR A 652 22.69 16.35 36.45
C THR A 652 23.27 17.54 35.70
N CYS A 653 23.09 18.77 36.20
CA CYS A 653 23.72 19.98 35.66
C CYS A 653 25.24 19.86 35.62
N ARG A 654 25.88 19.41 36.72
CA ARG A 654 27.33 19.18 36.76
C ARG A 654 27.80 18.19 35.68
N LYS A 655 27.11 17.04 35.55
CA LYS A 655 27.47 16.02 34.55
C LYS A 655 27.32 16.52 33.12
N VAL A 656 26.24 17.24 32.82
CA VAL A 656 25.98 17.82 31.50
C VAL A 656 27.04 18.86 31.14
N LEU A 657 27.35 19.79 32.04
CA LEU A 657 28.39 20.81 31.82
C LEU A 657 29.77 20.19 31.67
N LEU A 658 30.09 19.16 32.48
CA LEU A 658 31.35 18.42 32.36
C LEU A 658 31.47 17.75 30.99
N GLN A 659 30.42 17.05 30.53
CA GLN A 659 30.44 16.39 29.22
C GLN A 659 30.52 17.38 28.06
N GLN A 660 29.74 18.46 28.08
CA GLN A 660 29.77 19.49 27.04
C GLN A 660 31.13 20.20 26.96
N CYS A 661 31.65 20.66 28.10
CA CYS A 661 32.93 21.36 28.12
C CYS A 661 34.09 20.42 27.74
N SER A 662 34.07 19.16 28.18
CA SER A 662 35.09 18.16 27.78
C SER A 662 35.04 17.88 26.28
N ALA A 663 33.84 17.85 25.67
CA ALA A 663 33.69 17.66 24.23
C ALA A 663 34.26 18.83 23.41
N TRP A 664 34.36 20.03 23.98
CA TRP A 664 35.03 21.18 23.35
C TRP A 664 36.55 21.18 23.56
N GLY A 665 37.11 20.17 24.22
CA GLY A 665 38.55 20.06 24.50
C GLY A 665 39.02 20.84 25.72
N LEU A 666 38.11 21.20 26.64
CA LEU A 666 38.44 21.85 27.91
C LEU A 666 38.84 20.83 28.98
N ASN A 667 39.73 21.23 29.88
CA ASN A 667 40.11 20.46 31.06
C ASN A 667 39.18 20.83 32.22
N VAL A 668 38.14 20.02 32.44
CA VAL A 668 37.04 20.37 33.36
C VAL A 668 37.19 19.66 34.71
N SER A 669 37.06 20.42 35.80
CA SER A 669 36.82 19.89 37.15
C SER A 669 35.43 20.32 37.63
N ALA A 670 34.71 19.46 38.35
CA ALA A 670 33.38 19.79 38.87
C ALA A 670 33.30 19.51 40.37
N VAL A 671 32.63 20.38 41.12
CA VAL A 671 32.45 20.27 42.58
C VAL A 671 31.02 20.67 42.98
N ALA A 672 30.53 20.13 44.09
CA ALA A 672 29.13 20.25 44.48
C ALA A 672 28.82 21.47 45.36
N SER A 673 29.85 22.13 45.92
CA SER A 673 29.64 23.27 46.80
C SER A 673 30.71 24.35 46.66
N GLY A 674 30.35 25.59 47.00
CA GLY A 674 31.31 26.68 46.96
C GLY A 674 32.48 26.55 47.95
N LYS A 675 32.31 25.80 49.04
CA LYS A 675 33.42 25.50 49.97
C LYS A 675 34.44 24.56 49.34
N GLU A 676 33.98 23.52 48.67
CA GLU A 676 34.83 22.60 47.90
C GLU A 676 35.54 23.32 46.76
N ALA A 677 34.84 24.22 46.07
CA ALA A 677 35.42 25.06 45.02
C ALA A 677 36.59 25.91 45.53
N LEU A 678 36.42 26.60 46.66
CA LEU A 678 37.49 27.41 47.27
C LEU A 678 38.68 26.54 47.71
N ALA A 679 38.42 25.37 48.30
CA ALA A 679 39.48 24.45 48.71
C ALA A 679 40.28 23.94 47.51
N LEU A 680 39.59 23.58 46.41
CA LEU A 680 40.21 23.12 45.17
C LEU A 680 41.00 24.24 44.49
N LEU A 681 40.43 25.44 44.38
CA LEU A 681 41.10 26.63 43.83
C LEU A 681 42.41 26.92 44.57
N ARG A 682 42.40 26.89 45.91
CA ARG A 682 43.60 27.12 46.74
C ARG A 682 44.63 26.02 46.56
N THR A 683 44.21 24.76 46.58
CA THR A 683 45.10 23.60 46.39
C THR A 683 45.80 23.67 45.04
N LYS A 684 45.05 23.96 43.99
CA LYS A 684 45.56 24.12 42.62
C LYS A 684 46.45 25.35 42.46
N ALA A 685 46.13 26.47 43.12
CA ALA A 685 46.98 27.65 43.17
C ALA A 685 48.34 27.38 43.84
N HIS A 686 48.38 26.59 44.93
CA HIS A 686 49.63 26.16 45.57
C HIS A 686 50.51 25.30 44.65
N LEU A 687 49.89 24.49 43.78
CA LEU A 687 50.56 23.66 42.78
C LEU A 687 50.91 24.43 41.48
N ARG A 688 50.63 25.74 41.41
CA ARG A 688 50.77 26.59 40.20
C ARG A 688 49.97 26.09 38.99
N ASP A 689 48.86 25.40 39.25
CA ASP A 689 47.98 24.81 38.23
C ASP A 689 46.62 25.54 38.23
N TYR A 690 46.60 26.80 37.81
CA TYR A 690 45.44 27.69 37.93
C TYR A 690 44.27 27.34 37.01
N PHE A 691 43.04 27.62 37.43
CA PHE A 691 41.89 27.56 36.53
C PHE A 691 41.80 28.83 35.69
N ASP A 692 41.41 28.69 34.43
CA ASP A 692 41.22 29.80 33.51
C ASP A 692 39.80 30.37 33.61
N VAL A 693 38.81 29.50 33.85
CA VAL A 693 37.39 29.86 33.98
C VAL A 693 36.76 29.15 35.18
N VAL A 694 35.86 29.83 35.88
CA VAL A 694 34.96 29.22 36.87
C VAL A 694 33.52 29.50 36.47
N LEU A 695 32.75 28.42 36.23
CA LEU A 695 31.31 28.45 36.05
C LEU A 695 30.65 28.28 37.43
N LEU A 696 29.86 29.26 37.84
CA LEU A 696 29.28 29.35 39.18
C LEU A 696 27.76 29.31 39.08
N ASP A 697 27.12 28.36 39.76
CA ASP A 697 25.69 28.47 40.03
C ASP A 697 25.42 29.51 41.14
N GLN A 698 24.31 30.23 41.03
CA GLN A 698 23.93 31.22 42.03
C GLN A 698 23.27 30.59 43.27
N ASN A 699 22.43 29.57 43.07
CA ASN A 699 21.49 29.03 44.04
C ASN A 699 22.04 27.76 44.71
N MET A 700 23.22 27.87 45.31
CA MET A 700 23.83 26.75 46.03
C MET A 700 23.58 26.83 47.55
N PRO A 701 23.30 25.71 48.23
CA PRO A 701 23.09 25.68 49.67
C PRO A 701 24.36 26.07 50.44
N GLY A 702 24.18 26.94 51.44
CA GLY A 702 25.21 27.36 52.39
C GLY A 702 26.18 28.45 51.90
N MET A 703 26.52 28.50 50.60
CA MET A 703 27.33 29.58 50.01
C MET A 703 26.85 29.87 48.59
N THR A 704 26.31 31.07 48.36
CA THR A 704 25.80 31.46 47.04
C THR A 704 26.93 31.75 46.04
N GLY A 705 26.62 31.68 44.74
CA GLY A 705 27.59 31.98 43.67
C GLY A 705 28.20 33.38 43.81
N MET A 706 27.38 34.37 44.17
CA MET A 706 27.83 35.73 44.48
C MET A 706 28.83 35.80 45.66
N GLN A 707 28.57 35.06 46.74
CA GLN A 707 29.46 35.01 47.91
C GLN A 707 30.78 34.32 47.57
N LEU A 708 30.72 33.26 46.77
CA LEU A 708 31.91 32.56 46.27
C LEU A 708 32.76 33.48 45.38
N ALA A 709 32.14 34.18 44.41
CA ALA A 709 32.82 35.12 43.53
C ALA A 709 33.54 36.23 44.33
N ALA A 710 32.87 36.82 45.32
CA ALA A 710 33.46 37.82 46.20
C ALA A 710 34.70 37.26 46.95
N LYS A 711 34.59 36.05 47.52
CA LYS A 711 35.71 35.40 48.23
C LYS A 711 36.88 35.05 47.31
N ILE A 712 36.63 34.65 46.07
CA ILE A 712 37.69 34.39 45.09
C ILE A 712 38.45 35.69 44.78
N LYS A 713 37.72 36.80 44.62
CA LYS A 713 38.30 38.12 44.33
C LYS A 713 39.09 38.71 45.50
N GLU A 714 38.64 38.49 46.74
CA GLU A 714 39.28 39.00 47.96
C GLU A 714 40.51 38.17 48.39
N ASP A 715 40.63 36.92 47.94
CA ASP A 715 41.72 36.02 48.35
C ASP A 715 43.03 36.34 47.59
N PRO A 716 44.10 36.83 48.27
CA PRO A 716 45.35 37.20 47.60
C PRO A 716 46.05 36.01 46.93
N SER A 717 45.81 34.78 47.40
CA SER A 717 46.39 33.56 46.81
C SER A 717 45.76 33.19 45.46
N LEU A 718 44.58 33.74 45.17
CA LEU A 718 43.80 33.51 43.96
C LEU A 718 43.79 34.72 43.00
N ASN A 719 44.72 35.69 43.19
CA ASN A 719 44.81 36.94 42.45
C ASN A 719 45.30 36.80 40.98
N HIS A 720 44.92 35.70 40.32
CA HIS A 720 45.08 35.50 38.89
C HIS A 720 43.79 35.97 38.20
N ASP A 721 43.85 36.44 36.93
CA ASP A 721 42.67 36.91 36.18
C ASP A 721 41.74 35.74 35.78
N ILE A 722 41.12 35.12 36.77
CA ILE A 722 40.17 34.02 36.61
C ILE A 722 38.88 34.58 36.01
N LEU A 723 38.41 34.01 34.90
CA LEU A 723 37.14 34.38 34.29
C LEU A 723 35.98 33.77 35.10
N LEU A 724 35.21 34.61 35.79
CA LEU A 724 34.01 34.18 36.52
C LEU A 724 32.76 34.37 35.64
N ILE A 725 32.06 33.27 35.37
CA ILE A 725 30.76 33.25 34.67
C ILE A 725 29.71 32.65 35.60
N MET A 726 28.61 33.36 35.78
CA MET A 726 27.50 32.91 36.61
C MET A 726 26.39 32.28 35.76
N LEU A 727 25.86 31.15 36.22
CA LEU A 727 24.67 30.50 35.68
C LEU A 727 23.54 30.69 36.70
N THR A 728 22.39 31.21 36.28
CA THR A 728 21.27 31.47 37.21
C THR A 728 19.92 31.51 36.48
N GLY A 729 18.81 31.39 37.21
CA GLY A 729 17.46 31.59 36.68
C GLY A 729 17.19 33.05 36.33
N ILE A 730 16.13 33.32 35.55
CA ILE A 730 15.82 34.67 35.06
C ILE A 730 15.33 35.56 36.22
N SER A 731 14.53 35.00 37.14
CA SER A 731 13.96 35.74 38.26
C SER A 731 14.98 36.07 39.36
N ASN A 732 16.04 35.27 39.47
CA ASN A 732 17.06 35.37 40.52
C ASN A 732 18.37 36.03 40.07
N ALA A 733 18.42 36.56 38.83
CA ALA A 733 19.62 37.19 38.30
C ALA A 733 19.98 38.47 39.08
N PRO A 734 21.19 38.54 39.69
CA PRO A 734 21.61 39.74 40.40
C PRO A 734 21.79 40.92 39.44
N SER A 735 21.66 42.15 39.94
CA SER A 735 21.85 43.33 39.11
C SER A 735 23.26 43.34 38.50
N LYS A 736 23.37 43.76 37.23
CA LYS A 736 24.64 43.78 36.48
C LYS A 736 25.77 44.51 37.23
N ILE A 737 25.43 45.51 38.04
CA ILE A 737 26.38 46.29 38.84
C ILE A 737 26.93 45.45 40.00
N ILE A 738 26.06 44.77 40.75
CA ILE A 738 26.46 43.98 41.91
C ILE A 738 27.30 42.77 41.46
N ALA A 739 26.88 42.09 40.40
CA ALA A 739 27.63 40.95 39.85
C ALA A 739 29.06 41.34 39.41
N ARG A 740 29.20 42.48 38.71
CA ARG A 740 30.52 43.00 38.30
C ARG A 740 31.40 43.39 39.50
N ASN A 741 30.81 43.97 40.54
CA ASN A 741 31.55 44.33 41.75
C ASN A 741 32.16 43.09 42.44
N CYS A 742 31.47 41.95 42.38
CA CYS A 742 31.97 40.67 42.88
C CYS A 742 32.92 39.93 41.90
N GLY A 743 33.24 40.52 40.74
CA GLY A 743 34.20 39.96 39.78
C GLY A 743 33.59 39.09 38.67
N ILE A 744 32.26 38.98 38.59
CA ILE A 744 31.57 38.20 37.55
C ILE A 744 31.56 39.00 36.24
N LYS A 745 32.11 38.41 35.17
CA LYS A 745 32.15 39.07 33.85
C LYS A 745 30.87 38.84 33.04
N ARG A 746 30.27 37.65 33.15
CA ARG A 746 29.05 37.26 32.41
C ARG A 746 28.06 36.50 33.28
N ILE A 747 26.77 36.67 32.99
CA ILE A 747 25.66 35.94 33.58
C ILE A 747 24.89 35.28 32.44
N LEU A 748 24.63 33.97 32.54
CA LEU A 748 23.85 33.19 31.60
C LEU A 748 22.62 32.60 32.28
N ALA A 749 21.49 32.62 31.58
CA ALA A 749 20.24 32.07 32.08
C ALA A 749 20.21 30.54 31.92
N LYS A 750 19.74 29.81 32.94
CA LYS A 750 19.44 28.36 32.85
C LYS A 750 18.08 28.12 32.15
N PRO A 751 17.89 27.04 31.34
CA PRO A 751 18.91 26.14 30.80
C PRO A 751 19.84 26.89 29.86
N VAL A 752 21.14 26.68 30.03
CA VAL A 752 22.16 27.28 29.18
C VAL A 752 22.27 26.44 27.91
N ALA A 753 21.91 27.00 26.77
CA ALA A 753 22.14 26.34 25.49
C ALA A 753 23.65 26.13 25.29
N GLY A 754 24.05 24.91 24.93
CA GLY A 754 25.48 24.55 24.79
C GLY A 754 26.23 25.47 23.83
N TYR A 755 25.59 25.90 22.73
CA TYR A 755 26.16 26.89 21.81
C TYR A 755 26.40 28.26 22.45
N THR A 756 25.44 28.77 23.23
CA THR A 756 25.56 30.06 23.93
C THR A 756 26.68 30.03 24.97
N LEU A 757 26.82 28.92 25.69
CA LEU A 757 27.94 28.73 26.61
C LEU A 757 29.28 28.67 25.86
N LYS A 758 29.36 27.87 24.79
CA LYS A 758 30.58 27.71 23.97
C LYS A 758 31.06 29.05 23.39
N THR A 759 30.15 29.81 22.80
CA THR A 759 30.45 31.13 22.22
C THR A 759 30.87 32.14 23.28
N THR A 760 30.18 32.19 24.42
CA THR A 760 30.55 33.06 25.54
C THR A 760 31.95 32.73 26.07
N LEU A 761 32.27 31.44 26.23
CA LEU A 761 33.60 31.00 26.65
C LEU A 761 34.67 31.36 25.62
N ALA A 762 34.42 31.07 24.34
CA ALA A 762 35.36 31.34 23.26
C ALA A 762 35.64 32.84 23.11
N ASP A 763 34.62 33.69 23.17
CA ASP A 763 34.75 35.15 23.06
C ASP A 763 35.56 35.73 24.20
N GLU A 764 35.24 35.35 25.45
CA GLU A 764 35.91 35.89 26.64
C GLU A 764 37.37 35.38 26.77
N LEU A 765 37.63 34.11 26.41
CA LEU A 765 38.99 33.56 26.36
C LEU A 765 39.83 34.18 25.23
N THR A 766 39.22 34.46 24.07
CA THR A 766 39.90 35.14 22.95
C THR A 766 40.23 36.59 23.30
N GLN A 767 39.32 37.30 23.96
CA GLN A 767 39.56 38.66 24.46
C GLN A 767 40.70 38.70 25.49
N ARG A 768 40.81 37.66 26.32
CA ARG A 768 41.92 37.51 27.28
C ARG A 768 43.27 37.26 26.61
N SER A 769 43.30 36.48 25.53
CA SER A 769 44.52 36.17 24.76
C SER A 769 45.10 37.38 24.00
N LYS A 770 44.25 38.33 23.56
CA LYS A 770 44.66 39.44 22.68
C LYS A 770 45.03 40.77 23.35
N GLY A 771 44.92 40.93 24.66
CA GLY A 771 45.54 42.03 25.41
C GLY A 771 45.32 43.48 24.91
N ALA A 772 44.27 43.79 24.14
CA ALA A 772 44.02 45.13 23.62
C ALA A 772 42.52 45.45 23.57
N PRO A 773 42.09 46.65 24.00
CA PRO A 773 40.70 47.10 23.86
C PRO A 773 40.44 47.47 22.40
N HIS A 774 39.58 46.71 21.72
CA HIS A 774 38.88 47.21 20.55
C HIS A 774 37.44 47.56 20.95
N PRO A 775 36.96 48.75 20.60
CA PRO A 775 35.62 49.17 20.97
C PRO A 775 34.63 48.38 20.11
N ARG A 776 33.89 47.47 20.74
CA ARG A 776 32.66 46.93 20.14
C ARG A 776 31.49 47.28 21.03
N LEU A 777 30.66 48.14 20.45
CA LEU A 777 29.25 48.42 20.70
C LEU A 777 28.62 47.44 21.69
N ALA A 778 28.38 47.91 22.90
CA ALA A 778 27.50 47.23 23.83
C ALA A 778 26.10 47.13 23.21
N PRO A 779 25.40 45.99 23.30
CA PRO A 779 23.96 46.00 23.20
C PRO A 779 23.45 46.77 24.43
N ALA A 780 22.92 47.96 24.18
CA ALA A 780 22.21 48.73 25.19
C ALA A 780 21.10 47.86 25.78
N ALA A 781 21.01 47.82 27.11
CA ALA A 781 19.77 47.41 27.74
C ALA A 781 18.64 48.34 27.25
N PRO A 782 17.43 47.85 26.97
CA PRO A 782 16.35 48.74 26.58
C PRO A 782 16.02 49.64 27.77
N ALA A 783 16.47 50.88 27.71
CA ALA A 783 15.83 51.95 28.46
C ALA A 783 14.37 52.00 27.98
N ALA A 784 13.42 52.07 28.90
CA ALA A 784 12.01 52.27 28.53
C ALA A 784 11.92 53.51 27.66
N ILE A 785 11.64 53.33 26.37
CA ILE A 785 11.53 54.41 25.42
C ILE A 785 10.22 55.12 25.73
N THR A 786 10.28 56.37 26.19
CA THR A 786 9.10 57.23 26.25
C THR A 786 8.65 57.51 24.82
N VAL A 787 7.51 56.94 24.45
CA VAL A 787 6.90 57.15 23.13
C VAL A 787 6.55 58.65 22.98
N PRO A 788 6.98 59.32 21.89
CA PRO A 788 6.64 60.73 21.65
C PRO A 788 5.13 60.94 21.63
N SER A 789 4.64 62.05 22.21
CA SER A 789 3.20 62.37 22.29
C SER A 789 2.54 62.59 20.92
N ASP A 790 3.33 62.78 19.87
CA ASP A 790 2.90 62.98 18.50
C ASP A 790 3.07 61.73 17.62
N PHE A 791 3.35 60.55 18.21
CA PHE A 791 3.51 59.29 17.48
C PHE A 791 2.15 58.74 17.03
N ARG A 792 1.91 58.74 15.71
CA ARG A 792 0.60 58.35 15.13
C ARG A 792 0.61 56.92 14.62
N ILE A 793 -0.34 56.12 15.08
CA ILE A 793 -0.52 54.72 14.67
C ILE A 793 -1.88 54.55 14.01
N LEU A 794 -1.91 53.86 12.86
CA LEU A 794 -3.15 53.38 12.23
C LEU A 794 -3.28 51.87 12.44
N VAL A 795 -4.46 51.41 12.86
CA VAL A 795 -4.81 50.00 12.95
C VAL A 795 -5.90 49.70 11.92
N ALA A 796 -5.55 48.95 10.87
CA ALA A 796 -6.47 48.49 9.85
C ALA A 796 -6.82 47.02 10.08
N GLU A 797 -8.05 46.76 10.53
CA GLU A 797 -8.55 45.46 10.95
C GLU A 797 -10.07 45.42 10.74
N ASP A 798 -10.56 44.39 10.05
CA ASP A 798 -11.99 44.25 9.72
C ASP A 798 -12.82 43.74 10.93
N ASN A 799 -12.19 42.99 11.82
CA ASN A 799 -12.81 42.47 13.02
C ASN A 799 -12.84 43.51 14.15
N SER A 800 -14.04 44.07 14.40
CA SER A 800 -14.26 45.07 15.46
C SER A 800 -13.82 44.67 16.89
N ILE A 801 -13.71 43.37 17.19
CA ILE A 801 -13.18 42.85 18.47
C ILE A 801 -11.66 42.94 18.47
N SER A 802 -11.00 42.43 17.43
CA SER A 802 -9.55 42.55 17.24
C SER A 802 -9.10 44.00 17.28
N THR A 803 -9.82 44.91 16.62
CA THR A 803 -9.56 46.36 16.65
C THR A 803 -9.64 46.92 18.07
N LYS A 804 -10.64 46.51 18.87
CA LYS A 804 -10.76 46.93 20.29
C LYS A 804 -9.63 46.39 21.15
N VAL A 805 -9.19 45.15 20.91
CA VAL A 805 -8.08 44.51 21.65
C VAL A 805 -6.77 45.24 21.35
N ILE A 806 -6.42 45.41 20.07
CA ILE A 806 -5.19 46.12 19.66
C ILE A 806 -5.20 47.56 20.18
N ARG A 807 -6.33 48.26 20.08
CA ARG A 807 -6.50 49.60 20.65
C ARG A 807 -6.33 49.62 22.18
N GLY A 808 -6.89 48.65 22.88
CA GLY A 808 -6.73 48.53 24.33
C GLY A 808 -5.28 48.25 24.75
N MET A 809 -4.56 47.43 23.99
CA MET A 809 -3.14 47.17 24.19
C MET A 809 -2.27 48.41 23.92
N LEU A 810 -2.53 49.14 22.83
CA LEU A 810 -1.86 50.42 22.54
C LEU A 810 -2.18 51.48 23.60
N GLY A 811 -3.42 51.51 24.12
CA GLY A 811 -3.79 52.37 25.25
C GLY A 811 -2.98 52.11 26.51
N LYS A 812 -2.63 50.84 26.81
CA LYS A 812 -1.70 50.48 27.90
C LYS A 812 -0.27 50.97 27.67
N LEU A 813 0.08 51.33 26.44
CA LEU A 813 1.34 51.97 26.05
C LEU A 813 1.22 53.50 25.93
N ASN A 814 0.12 54.10 26.42
CA ASN A 814 -0.21 55.52 26.31
C ASN A 814 -0.35 56.03 24.85
N LEU A 815 -0.75 55.15 23.93
CA LEU A 815 -0.96 55.47 22.52
C LEU A 815 -2.44 55.40 22.15
N ASN A 816 -2.92 56.38 21.39
CA ASN A 816 -4.26 56.40 20.81
C ASN A 816 -4.17 56.19 19.29
N PRO A 817 -4.44 54.98 18.79
CA PRO A 817 -4.43 54.72 17.35
C PRO A 817 -5.70 55.20 16.65
N ASP A 818 -5.55 55.63 15.41
CA ASP A 818 -6.65 55.73 14.46
C ASP A 818 -7.00 54.32 13.95
N THR A 819 -8.26 54.09 13.54
CA THR A 819 -8.73 52.75 13.13
C THR A 819 -9.40 52.79 11.77
N ALA A 820 -9.16 51.78 10.93
CA ALA A 820 -9.82 51.56 9.64
C ALA A 820 -10.39 50.14 9.58
N SER A 821 -11.53 49.98 8.90
CA SER A 821 -12.29 48.70 8.89
C SER A 821 -12.03 47.85 7.64
N ASN A 822 -11.26 48.36 6.67
CA ASN A 822 -10.87 47.68 5.44
C ASN A 822 -9.63 48.36 4.82
N GLY A 823 -9.03 47.73 3.80
CA GLY A 823 -7.82 48.26 3.17
C GLY A 823 -8.02 49.55 2.38
N GLU A 824 -9.24 49.85 1.90
CA GLU A 824 -9.53 51.08 1.16
C GLU A 824 -9.57 52.28 2.11
N GLU A 825 -10.31 52.18 3.22
CA GLU A 825 -10.30 53.16 4.32
C GLU A 825 -8.89 53.38 4.87
N ALA A 826 -8.10 52.30 5.02
CA ALA A 826 -6.72 52.40 5.47
C ALA A 826 -5.86 53.18 4.46
N LEU A 827 -5.99 52.89 3.17
CA LEU A 827 -5.27 53.58 2.11
C LEU A 827 -5.65 55.06 2.01
N GLU A 828 -6.93 55.40 2.13
CA GLU A 828 -7.39 56.79 2.17
C GLU A 828 -6.83 57.53 3.39
N ALA A 829 -6.88 56.91 4.57
CA ALA A 829 -6.32 57.48 5.80
C ALA A 829 -4.81 57.73 5.67
N MET A 830 -4.06 56.78 5.11
CA MET A 830 -2.61 56.91 4.89
C MET A 830 -2.24 57.98 3.84
N LYS A 831 -3.13 58.25 2.87
CA LYS A 831 -2.95 59.34 1.89
C LYS A 831 -3.29 60.72 2.50
N ALA A 832 -4.31 60.76 3.34
CA ALA A 832 -4.80 62.00 3.96
C ALA A 832 -3.83 62.55 5.02
N GLN A 833 -3.22 61.68 5.83
CA GLN A 833 -2.31 62.09 6.89
C GLN A 833 -1.12 61.15 7.06
N ARG A 834 -0.06 61.64 7.69
CA ARG A 834 1.16 60.87 7.92
C ARG A 834 1.05 60.05 9.20
N TYR A 835 1.30 58.75 9.10
CA TYR A 835 1.44 57.85 10.24
C TYR A 835 2.91 57.46 10.43
N ASP A 836 3.28 57.17 11.67
CA ASP A 836 4.61 56.68 12.03
C ASP A 836 4.69 55.15 12.01
N LEU A 837 3.53 54.50 12.18
CA LEU A 837 3.36 53.06 12.10
C LEU A 837 1.94 52.70 11.66
N VAL A 838 1.82 51.75 10.74
CA VAL A 838 0.54 51.17 10.34
C VAL A 838 0.56 49.68 10.65
N LEU A 839 -0.37 49.22 11.48
CA LEU A 839 -0.65 47.81 11.71
C LEU A 839 -1.79 47.43 10.78
N MET A 840 -1.54 46.55 9.81
CA MET A 840 -2.51 46.24 8.78
C MET A 840 -2.73 44.74 8.66
N ASP A 841 -3.98 44.33 8.80
CA ASP A 841 -4.40 42.98 8.47
C ASP A 841 -4.20 42.69 6.98
N CYS A 842 -3.68 41.50 6.69
CA CYS A 842 -3.43 41.08 5.32
C CYS A 842 -4.70 40.70 4.58
N GLU A 843 -5.69 40.17 5.30
CA GLU A 843 -6.93 39.64 4.74
C GLU A 843 -8.11 40.49 5.22
N MET A 844 -8.48 41.49 4.42
CA MET A 844 -9.60 42.39 4.71
C MET A 844 -10.55 42.46 3.50
N PRO A 845 -11.86 42.71 3.71
CA PRO A 845 -12.82 42.88 2.62
C PRO A 845 -12.55 44.17 1.83
N ILE A 846 -13.12 44.25 0.61
CA ILE A 846 -13.02 45.38 -0.34
C ILE A 846 -11.62 45.55 -0.95
N LEU A 847 -10.61 45.79 -0.12
CA LEU A 847 -9.21 45.86 -0.52
C LEU A 847 -8.36 45.14 0.53
N ASP A 848 -7.59 44.14 0.09
CA ASP A 848 -6.71 43.38 0.98
C ASP A 848 -5.47 44.20 1.40
N GLY A 849 -4.85 43.85 2.53
CA GLY A 849 -3.73 44.61 3.07
C GLY A 849 -2.49 44.60 2.16
N PHE A 850 -2.31 43.52 1.39
CA PHE A 850 -1.23 43.42 0.40
C PHE A 850 -1.42 44.43 -0.73
N SER A 851 -2.60 44.48 -1.34
CA SER A 851 -2.91 45.41 -2.43
C SER A 851 -2.95 46.85 -1.93
N ALA A 852 -3.48 47.09 -0.72
CA ALA A 852 -3.44 48.41 -0.08
C ALA A 852 -1.99 48.90 0.08
N THR A 853 -1.07 48.03 0.53
CA THR A 853 0.37 48.38 0.63
C THR A 853 0.98 48.64 -0.74
N GLN A 854 0.73 47.80 -1.73
CA GLN A 854 1.28 48.01 -3.08
C GLN A 854 0.81 49.33 -3.69
N GLN A 855 -0.47 49.65 -3.55
CA GLN A 855 -1.03 50.94 -4.00
C GLN A 855 -0.45 52.12 -3.23
N LEU A 856 -0.24 51.98 -1.92
CA LEU A 856 0.45 52.99 -1.11
C LEU A 856 1.88 53.23 -1.62
N ARG A 857 2.65 52.17 -1.89
CA ARG A 857 4.04 52.29 -2.39
C ARG A 857 4.11 52.99 -3.74
N ALA A 858 3.22 52.66 -4.68
CA ALA A 858 3.14 53.35 -5.96
C ALA A 858 2.76 54.84 -5.80
N TRP A 859 1.84 55.13 -4.87
CA TRP A 859 1.43 56.51 -4.57
C TRP A 859 2.55 57.33 -3.91
N GLU A 860 3.28 56.74 -2.95
CA GLU A 860 4.42 57.40 -2.28
C GLU A 860 5.53 57.78 -3.27
N VAL A 861 5.85 56.89 -4.22
CA VAL A 861 6.85 57.16 -5.26
C VAL A 861 6.40 58.29 -6.19
N SER A 862 5.14 58.27 -6.64
CA SER A 862 4.62 59.29 -7.56
C SER A 862 4.48 60.68 -6.93
N HIS A 863 4.29 60.74 -5.61
CA HIS A 863 4.11 62.01 -4.86
C HIS A 863 5.34 62.40 -4.02
N GLN A 864 6.48 61.72 -4.22
CA GLN A 864 7.74 61.94 -3.48
C GLN A 864 7.56 61.96 -1.95
N ARG A 865 6.67 61.12 -1.44
CA ARG A 865 6.39 61.00 0.00
C ARG A 865 7.39 60.08 0.67
N VAL A 866 7.70 60.39 1.93
CA VAL A 866 8.50 59.52 2.79
C VAL A 866 7.73 58.23 3.08
N ARG A 867 8.40 57.09 2.90
CA ARG A 867 7.88 55.75 3.15
C ARG A 867 7.29 55.60 4.56
N THR A 868 6.00 55.32 4.61
CA THR A 868 5.23 55.00 5.82
C THR A 868 5.49 53.55 6.22
N PRO A 869 5.93 53.27 7.46
CA PRO A 869 6.13 51.89 7.94
C PRO A 869 4.81 51.13 8.02
N VAL A 870 4.72 49.99 7.32
CA VAL A 870 3.55 49.10 7.33
C VAL A 870 3.95 47.74 7.87
N VAL A 871 3.31 47.29 8.94
CA VAL A 871 3.52 45.97 9.56
C VAL A 871 2.29 45.10 9.31
N ALA A 872 2.54 43.94 8.70
CA ALA A 872 1.54 42.93 8.41
C ALA A 872 1.03 42.25 9.68
N LEU A 873 -0.28 42.18 9.89
CA LEU A 873 -0.88 41.26 10.85
C LEU A 873 -1.30 39.99 10.09
N THR A 874 -0.71 38.85 10.42
CA THR A 874 -0.91 37.59 9.68
C THR A 874 -1.38 36.47 10.60
N ALA A 875 -2.33 35.64 10.15
CA ALA A 875 -2.84 34.50 10.92
C ALA A 875 -1.84 33.32 11.07
N HIS A 876 -0.78 33.26 10.25
CA HIS A 876 0.22 32.17 10.27
C HIS A 876 1.66 32.70 10.21
N ILE A 877 2.58 32.03 10.90
CA ILE A 877 4.04 32.31 10.93
C ILE A 877 4.77 31.61 9.76
N LEU A 878 4.04 31.22 8.70
CA LEU A 878 4.63 30.56 7.54
C LEU A 878 5.47 31.55 6.71
N SER A 879 6.60 31.09 6.20
CA SER A 879 7.54 31.84 5.37
C SER A 879 6.89 32.41 4.09
N GLU A 880 5.83 31.78 3.57
CA GLU A 880 5.13 32.21 2.36
C GLU A 880 4.36 33.53 2.52
N HIS A 881 3.59 33.69 3.60
CA HIS A 881 2.88 34.96 3.88
C HIS A 881 3.85 36.09 4.22
N LYS A 882 4.97 35.77 4.88
CA LYS A 882 6.06 36.72 5.14
C LYS A 882 6.74 37.18 3.86
N GLU A 883 6.97 36.26 2.92
CA GLU A 883 7.55 36.57 1.62
C GLU A 883 6.58 37.40 0.75
N ARG A 884 5.28 37.06 0.75
CA ARG A 884 4.24 37.84 0.07
C ARG A 884 4.10 39.25 0.66
N ALA A 885 4.15 39.39 1.98
CA ALA A 885 4.19 40.70 2.66
C ALA A 885 5.41 41.53 2.26
N ARG A 886 6.58 40.90 2.19
CA ARG A 886 7.82 41.54 1.74
C ARG A 886 7.74 42.00 0.29
N GLN A 887 7.19 41.17 -0.61
CA GLN A 887 6.99 41.50 -2.02
C GLN A 887 5.96 42.62 -2.22
N ALA A 888 4.93 42.70 -1.37
CA ALA A 888 3.96 43.79 -1.34
C ALA A 888 4.56 45.12 -0.84
N GLY A 889 5.76 45.09 -0.25
CA GLY A 889 6.44 46.28 0.26
C GLY A 889 6.12 46.62 1.71
N MET A 890 5.70 45.63 2.52
CA MET A 890 5.54 45.77 3.96
C MET A 890 6.91 45.71 4.67
N ASP A 891 7.02 46.40 5.80
CA ASP A 891 8.27 46.64 6.53
C ASP A 891 8.45 45.72 7.74
N GLY A 892 7.40 44.98 8.12
CA GLY A 892 7.43 44.00 9.21
C GLY A 892 6.22 43.07 9.17
N HIS A 893 6.22 42.09 10.06
CA HIS A 893 5.10 41.16 10.24
C HIS A 893 4.92 40.84 11.73
N MET A 894 3.69 40.53 12.13
CA MET A 894 3.30 40.15 13.48
C MET A 894 2.19 39.11 13.39
N ALA A 895 2.31 38.04 14.16
CA ALA A 895 1.34 36.96 14.17
C ALA A 895 0.08 37.38 14.93
N LYS A 896 -1.09 36.93 14.44
CA LYS A 896 -2.35 36.96 15.19
C LYS A 896 -2.50 35.65 15.98
N PRO A 897 -2.93 35.67 17.26
CA PRO A 897 -3.36 36.85 18.03
C PRO A 897 -2.18 37.75 18.47
N VAL A 898 -2.40 39.07 18.44
CA VAL A 898 -1.40 40.06 18.82
C VAL A 898 -1.20 40.07 20.34
N GLU A 899 0.04 39.84 20.79
CA GLU A 899 0.42 39.89 22.20
C GLU A 899 0.95 41.27 22.59
N LEU A 900 0.69 41.72 23.83
CA LEU A 900 1.13 43.03 24.33
C LEU A 900 2.66 43.19 24.35
N SER A 901 3.40 42.11 24.63
CA SER A 901 4.87 42.07 24.62
C SER A 901 5.42 42.33 23.21
N GLN A 902 4.93 41.58 22.21
CA GLN A 902 5.33 41.72 20.82
C GLN A 902 4.96 43.10 20.26
N LEU A 903 3.77 43.59 20.61
CA LEU A 903 3.32 44.93 20.21
C LEU A 903 4.19 46.03 20.81
N ARG A 904 4.61 45.89 22.08
CA ARG A 904 5.53 46.84 22.73
C ARG A 904 6.89 46.87 22.03
N GLU A 905 7.50 45.71 21.79
CA GLU A 905 8.80 45.61 21.11
C GLU A 905 8.77 46.25 19.71
N LEU A 906 7.66 46.05 18.99
CA LEU A 906 7.48 46.61 17.67
C LEU A 906 7.33 48.14 17.70
N VAL A 907 6.54 48.67 18.64
CA VAL A 907 6.42 50.12 18.83
C VAL A 907 7.78 50.72 19.22
N ASP A 908 8.48 50.11 20.17
CA ASP A 908 9.81 50.55 20.61
C ASP A 908 10.80 50.63 19.44
N TYR A 909 10.82 49.59 18.59
CA TYR A 909 11.65 49.56 17.38
C TYR A 909 11.35 50.73 16.44
N TRP A 910 10.08 50.99 16.15
CA TRP A 910 9.69 52.05 15.21
C TRP A 910 9.82 53.46 15.78
N VAL A 911 9.72 53.62 17.10
CA VAL A 911 10.04 54.89 17.78
C VAL A 911 11.52 55.21 17.64
N VAL A 912 12.42 54.23 17.85
CA VAL A 912 13.86 54.42 17.65
C VAL A 912 14.19 54.75 16.19
N GLN A 913 13.57 54.03 15.24
CA GLN A 913 13.73 54.30 13.81
C GLN A 913 13.26 55.70 13.41
N ARG A 914 12.17 56.20 14.01
CA ARG A 914 11.70 57.57 13.79
C ARG A 914 12.71 58.60 14.30
N GLN A 915 13.28 58.40 15.49
CA GLN A 915 14.28 59.31 16.08
C GLN A 915 15.61 59.35 15.30
N GLN A 916 15.93 58.27 14.58
CA GLN A 916 17.13 58.18 13.74
C GLN A 916 16.96 58.78 12.33
N ARG A 917 15.73 59.12 11.91
CA ARG A 917 15.49 59.79 10.62
C ARG A 917 15.78 61.29 10.76
N PRO A 918 16.68 61.88 9.96
CA PRO A 918 16.94 63.31 10.02
C PRO A 918 15.67 64.10 9.62
N GLU A 919 15.21 64.98 10.49
CA GLU A 919 14.16 65.96 10.17
C GLU A 919 14.65 66.84 9.01
N HIS A 920 14.11 66.63 7.80
CA HIS A 920 14.08 67.71 6.82
C HIS A 920 13.02 68.71 7.29
N ALA A 921 13.48 69.90 7.66
CA ALA A 921 12.63 71.04 7.96
C ALA A 921 11.63 71.31 6.82
N PRO A 922 10.42 71.78 7.12
CA PRO A 922 9.42 72.06 6.09
C PRO A 922 9.87 73.24 5.22
N SER A 923 9.72 73.08 3.91
CA SER A 923 9.66 74.19 2.94
C SER A 923 8.24 74.68 2.79
#